data_AF-A0A3Q0H113-F1
#
_entry.id   AF-A0A3Q0H113-F1
#
_cell.length_a   1.000
_cell.length_b   1.000
_cell.length_c   1.000
_cell.angle_alpha   90.00
_cell.angle_beta   90.00
_cell.angle_gamma   90.00
#
_symmetry.space_group_name_H-M   'P 1'
#
loop_
_entity.id
_entity.type
_entity.pdbx_description
1 polymer ?
#
loop_
_entity_poly.entity_id
_entity_poly.type
_entity_poly.pdbx_seq_one_letter_code
_entity_poly.pdbx_strand_id
1 'polypeptide(L)'
;MEGQGARPAGLALPLPALLPADKLLVFTVATKETDGFHRFMQTAQHFNYTVKVLGKGEEWKGGELAYSIGGGQKVRLLKEGIESYADQEDMVIMFVESYNVIFAGGPEELLKKFQQANHKVVFAADGLIWPDKRLADKYPFVRSGKRFLNSGGFIGYASYMNRIVKKWNLQDNDDDQLFYTKIYIDPQQREHMNITLDHKCTIFQTLNGAVDEVHLKFEEGRVRARNSMYETLPVTIHGNGQSKIYLNYLGNYIPNAWTRETGCSVCDLNLLDLSTVKEYPKVTIGIFIEQPTPFLPKFLDRLLTLDYPKEPLSIFIHNNEVYHEKHIKKFWEKAKKLIRNIKIVGPEENLSEAEARNMGMDLCRQDKVCDYYFSIDADVVLTNPKTLKILIEQNRKIIAPLVTRHGKLWSNFWGALSPDGYYARSEDYVDIVHGNRVGIWNIPYVANIYLIKGQTLRSEMRERNYFVRDKLDPDMALCRNVREMTLQREKDSPSSETFHMLRPPKGIFMYITNRHEFGRLISTANYNTSHYNNDLWQIFENPVDWKETYINPNYSKIFTDQIVEQPCPDVFWFPIFSETACDELVEEMEHYGQWSGGKHKDSRISGGYENVPTDDIHMRQIGLDNEWLHFIREFIAPVTLKVFAGYYTKGRALLNFVVKYTTDRQRSLRPHHDSSTFTINIALNKVGEDFQGGGCKFLRYNCSIESPRKGWSFMHPGRLTHLHEGLPILNGTRYIAVSFIDP
;
A
#
# COMPACT_ATOMS: atom_id res chain seq x y z
N MET A 1 3.66 77.20 -40.56
CA MET A 1 3.66 76.43 -39.30
C MET A 1 2.69 75.29 -39.46
N GLU A 2 3.26 74.10 -39.31
CA GLU A 2 2.76 72.72 -39.41
C GLU A 2 1.24 72.49 -39.40
N GLY A 3 0.78 71.80 -40.45
CA GLY A 3 -0.51 71.10 -40.45
C GLY A 3 -0.40 69.78 -39.67
N GLN A 4 -1.23 69.64 -38.64
CA GLN A 4 -1.43 68.38 -37.93
C GLN A 4 -2.36 67.47 -38.74
N GLY A 5 -1.78 66.43 -39.34
CA GLY A 5 -2.53 65.32 -39.92
C GLY A 5 -3.08 64.42 -38.81
N ALA A 6 -4.41 64.31 -38.74
CA ALA A 6 -5.09 63.31 -37.95
C ALA A 6 -4.75 61.90 -38.46
N ARG A 7 -4.20 61.04 -37.59
CA ARG A 7 -4.08 59.60 -37.84
C ARG A 7 -5.47 58.97 -37.71
N PRO A 8 -5.93 58.12 -38.65
CA PRO A 8 -7.19 57.41 -38.47
C PRO A 8 -7.04 56.36 -37.37
N ALA A 9 -8.06 56.27 -36.52
CA ALA A 9 -8.23 55.19 -35.56
C ALA A 9 -8.25 53.85 -36.33
N GLY A 10 -7.33 52.95 -36.00
CA GLY A 10 -7.31 51.60 -36.55
C GLY A 10 -8.60 50.88 -36.15
N LEU A 11 -9.38 50.51 -37.15
CA LEU A 11 -10.48 49.54 -37.02
C LEU A 11 -9.93 48.27 -36.41
N ALA A 12 -10.35 47.96 -35.18
CA ALA A 12 -10.16 46.63 -34.62
C ALA A 12 -10.92 45.64 -35.51
N LEU A 13 -10.19 44.79 -36.23
CA LEU A 13 -10.77 43.66 -36.95
C LEU A 13 -11.60 42.83 -35.95
N PRO A 14 -12.86 42.47 -36.27
CA PRO A 14 -13.65 41.61 -35.40
C PRO A 14 -12.90 40.29 -35.18
N LEU A 15 -12.81 39.86 -33.91
CA LEU A 15 -12.30 38.52 -33.58
C LEU A 15 -13.06 37.49 -34.43
N PRO A 16 -12.37 36.51 -35.04
CA PRO A 16 -13.05 35.45 -35.78
C PRO A 16 -14.13 34.80 -34.91
N ALA A 17 -15.27 34.45 -35.51
CA ALA A 17 -16.28 33.67 -34.80
C ALA A 17 -15.65 32.39 -34.21
N LEU A 18 -16.06 32.04 -32.98
CA LEU A 18 -15.57 30.83 -32.31
C LEU A 18 -15.89 29.61 -33.18
N LEU A 19 -14.88 28.79 -33.47
CA LEU A 19 -15.10 27.55 -34.22
C LEU A 19 -15.98 26.61 -33.40
N PRO A 20 -17.00 25.98 -34.01
CA PRO A 20 -17.84 25.03 -33.30
C PRO A 20 -17.08 23.71 -33.05
N ALA A 21 -17.44 23.01 -31.98
CA ALA A 21 -16.70 21.83 -31.52
C ALA A 21 -16.75 20.64 -32.49
N ASP A 22 -17.75 20.57 -33.37
CA ASP A 22 -17.89 19.57 -34.43
C ASP A 22 -16.82 19.70 -35.53
N LYS A 23 -16.16 20.86 -35.62
CA LYS A 23 -15.01 21.11 -36.51
C LYS A 23 -13.67 20.67 -35.92
N LEU A 24 -13.66 20.03 -34.75
CA LEU A 24 -12.44 19.50 -34.14
C LEU A 24 -12.40 17.98 -34.25
N LEU A 25 -11.26 17.45 -34.72
CA LEU A 25 -10.94 16.02 -34.65
C LEU A 25 -9.59 15.80 -33.97
N VAL A 26 -9.57 14.93 -32.98
CA VAL A 26 -8.34 14.51 -32.31
C VAL A 26 -7.82 13.24 -32.97
N PHE A 27 -6.58 13.27 -33.43
CA PHE A 27 -5.85 12.08 -33.86
C PHE A 27 -4.88 11.65 -32.78
N THR A 28 -4.76 10.33 -32.61
CA THR A 28 -3.71 9.74 -31.80
C THR A 28 -3.26 8.43 -32.42
N VAL A 29 -2.09 7.93 -31.99
CA VAL A 29 -1.59 6.61 -32.39
C VAL A 29 -1.61 5.70 -31.16
N ALA A 30 -2.16 4.51 -31.34
CA ALA A 30 -2.11 3.44 -30.35
C ALA A 30 -2.14 2.08 -31.06
N THR A 31 -1.03 1.35 -30.97
CA THR A 31 -0.93 -0.02 -31.49
C THR A 31 -1.60 -1.04 -30.59
N LYS A 32 -1.69 -0.75 -29.29
CA LYS A 32 -2.30 -1.59 -28.25
C LYS A 32 -3.13 -0.75 -27.28
N GLU A 33 -4.11 -1.38 -26.66
CA GLU A 33 -4.90 -0.77 -25.60
C GLU A 33 -4.22 -0.95 -24.23
N THR A 34 -3.32 -0.01 -23.90
CA THR A 34 -2.59 0.03 -22.62
C THR A 34 -3.40 0.74 -21.53
N ASP A 35 -2.97 0.64 -20.27
CA ASP A 35 -3.61 1.37 -19.17
C ASP A 35 -3.55 2.89 -19.37
N GLY A 36 -2.43 3.38 -19.93
CA GLY A 36 -2.27 4.77 -20.33
C GLY A 36 -3.25 5.20 -21.42
N PHE A 37 -3.45 4.36 -22.43
CA PHE A 37 -4.45 4.59 -23.49
C PHE A 37 -5.88 4.63 -22.93
N HIS A 38 -6.24 3.70 -22.03
CA HIS A 38 -7.56 3.70 -21.39
C HIS A 38 -7.78 4.97 -20.56
N ARG A 39 -6.78 5.41 -19.79
CA ARG A 39 -6.84 6.69 -19.06
C ARG A 39 -7.04 7.88 -20.01
N PHE A 40 -6.30 7.92 -21.12
CA PHE A 40 -6.45 8.96 -22.14
C PHE A 40 -7.88 8.98 -22.70
N MET A 41 -8.40 7.83 -23.13
CA MET A 41 -9.75 7.72 -23.68
C MET A 41 -10.83 8.09 -22.67
N GLN A 42 -10.68 7.73 -21.39
CA GLN A 42 -11.59 8.15 -20.33
C GLN A 42 -11.65 9.68 -20.20
N THR A 43 -10.49 10.35 -20.19
CA THR A 43 -10.44 11.81 -20.10
C THR A 43 -10.99 12.49 -21.37
N ALA A 44 -10.78 11.89 -22.54
CA ALA A 44 -11.32 12.38 -23.81
C ALA A 44 -12.85 12.27 -23.86
N GLN A 45 -13.39 11.13 -23.43
CA GLN A 45 -14.83 10.88 -23.35
C GLN A 45 -15.52 11.81 -22.35
N HIS A 46 -14.88 12.08 -21.20
CA HIS A 46 -15.41 13.02 -20.20
C HIS A 46 -15.73 14.40 -20.79
N PHE A 47 -14.89 14.88 -21.73
CA PHE A 47 -15.07 16.17 -22.40
C PHE A 47 -15.76 16.08 -23.76
N ASN A 48 -16.27 14.90 -24.16
CA ASN A 48 -16.89 14.65 -25.46
C ASN A 48 -15.99 14.95 -26.66
N TYR A 49 -14.69 14.62 -26.58
CA TYR A 49 -13.79 14.68 -27.74
C TYR A 49 -14.10 13.57 -28.75
N THR A 50 -14.10 13.91 -30.03
CA THR A 50 -14.07 12.94 -31.12
C THR A 50 -12.62 12.53 -31.40
N VAL A 51 -12.28 11.27 -31.09
CA VAL A 51 -10.92 10.74 -31.22
C VAL A 51 -10.85 9.68 -32.34
N LYS A 52 -9.94 9.87 -33.30
CA LYS A 52 -9.57 8.88 -34.32
C LYS A 52 -8.23 8.24 -33.96
N VAL A 53 -8.28 6.95 -33.61
CA VAL A 53 -7.11 6.16 -33.20
C VAL A 53 -6.50 5.49 -34.43
N LEU A 54 -5.23 5.75 -34.68
CA LEU A 54 -4.46 5.21 -35.81
C LEU A 54 -3.57 4.05 -35.36
N GLY A 55 -3.31 3.10 -36.28
CA GLY A 55 -2.40 1.98 -36.07
C GLY A 55 -2.92 0.87 -35.15
N LYS A 56 -4.23 0.85 -34.85
CA LYS A 56 -4.83 -0.18 -33.97
C LYS A 56 -4.62 -1.58 -34.56
N GLY A 57 -3.92 -2.44 -33.83
CA GLY A 57 -3.60 -3.81 -34.27
C GLY A 57 -2.37 -3.92 -35.18
N GLU A 58 -1.76 -2.80 -35.57
CA GLU A 58 -0.47 -2.82 -36.26
C GLU A 58 0.67 -3.09 -35.27
N GLU A 59 1.72 -3.74 -35.76
CA GLU A 59 2.97 -3.86 -35.03
C GLU A 59 3.67 -2.50 -34.95
N TRP A 60 4.22 -2.17 -33.77
CA TRP A 60 5.00 -0.96 -33.59
C TRP A 60 6.39 -1.11 -34.20
N LYS A 61 6.67 -0.32 -35.24
CA LYS A 61 7.94 -0.21 -35.96
C LYS A 61 8.65 1.13 -35.70
N GLY A 62 8.09 1.96 -34.83
CA GLY A 62 8.57 3.30 -34.50
C GLY A 62 9.84 3.38 -33.65
N GLY A 63 10.67 2.33 -33.63
CA GLY A 63 11.85 2.24 -32.77
C GLY A 63 11.57 1.53 -31.42
N GLU A 64 12.60 0.89 -30.86
CA GLU A 64 12.46 -0.08 -29.77
C GLU A 64 12.82 0.46 -28.37
N LEU A 65 13.56 1.56 -28.27
CA LEU A 65 14.06 2.09 -26.99
C LEU A 65 13.23 3.31 -26.55
N ALA A 66 12.69 3.31 -25.33
CA ALA A 66 11.92 4.43 -24.77
C ALA A 66 12.73 5.75 -24.58
N TYR A 67 14.00 5.77 -24.96
CA TYR A 67 14.93 6.90 -24.89
C TYR A 67 15.79 7.07 -26.15
N SER A 68 15.51 6.33 -27.24
CA SER A 68 16.16 6.57 -28.53
C SER A 68 15.32 7.51 -29.39
N ILE A 69 15.93 7.98 -30.46
CA ILE A 69 15.20 8.53 -31.59
C ILE A 69 14.18 7.51 -32.13
N GLY A 70 13.05 8.00 -32.63
CA GLY A 70 12.01 7.16 -33.21
C GLY A 70 10.64 7.84 -33.33
N GLY A 71 9.60 7.05 -33.51
CA GLY A 71 8.22 7.53 -33.59
C GLY A 71 7.75 7.91 -35.00
N GLY A 72 8.58 7.77 -36.02
CA GLY A 72 8.26 8.07 -37.42
C GLY A 72 7.02 7.37 -37.96
N GLN A 73 6.73 6.15 -37.50
CA GLN A 73 5.48 5.43 -37.81
C GLN A 73 4.24 6.27 -37.47
N LYS A 74 4.29 7.08 -36.41
CA LYS A 74 3.20 8.01 -36.06
C LYS A 74 2.95 9.03 -37.17
N VAL A 75 4.02 9.57 -37.76
CA VAL A 75 3.95 10.57 -38.82
C VAL A 75 3.41 9.94 -40.11
N ARG A 76 3.87 8.74 -40.47
CA ARG A 76 3.33 7.98 -41.61
C ARG A 76 1.83 7.71 -41.45
N LEU A 77 1.41 7.16 -40.30
CA LEU A 77 0.01 6.89 -40.00
C LEU A 77 -0.83 8.17 -40.01
N LEU A 78 -0.30 9.27 -39.46
CA LEU A 78 -0.99 10.56 -39.47
C LEU A 78 -1.12 11.12 -40.88
N LYS A 79 -0.09 10.98 -41.72
CA LYS A 79 -0.13 11.35 -43.14
C LYS A 79 -1.29 10.64 -43.85
N GLU A 80 -1.39 9.33 -43.71
CA GLU A 80 -2.49 8.53 -44.28
C GLU A 80 -3.85 8.94 -43.67
N GLY A 81 -3.90 9.20 -42.37
CA GLY A 81 -5.14 9.51 -41.64
C GLY A 81 -5.73 10.89 -41.93
N ILE A 82 -4.89 11.88 -42.27
CA ILE A 82 -5.28 13.28 -42.55
C ILE A 82 -5.74 13.46 -44.00
N GLU A 83 -5.32 12.61 -44.94
CA GLU A 83 -5.59 12.78 -46.38
C GLU A 83 -7.07 13.04 -46.70
N SER A 84 -8.00 12.33 -46.05
CA SER A 84 -9.45 12.51 -46.22
C SER A 84 -10.01 13.87 -45.76
N TYR A 85 -9.23 14.66 -45.02
CA TYR A 85 -9.60 15.97 -44.48
C TYR A 85 -8.79 17.11 -45.10
N ALA A 86 -7.91 16.80 -46.06
CA ALA A 86 -6.97 17.73 -46.66
C ALA A 86 -7.59 19.02 -47.22
N ASP A 87 -8.79 18.88 -47.81
CA ASP A 87 -9.49 19.94 -48.53
C ASP A 87 -10.52 20.68 -47.67
N GLN A 88 -10.66 20.29 -46.38
CA GLN A 88 -11.57 20.93 -45.44
C GLN A 88 -10.86 22.09 -44.73
N GLU A 89 -11.03 23.31 -45.23
CA GLU A 89 -10.31 24.49 -44.74
C GLU A 89 -10.68 24.91 -43.31
N ASP A 90 -11.90 24.63 -42.88
CA ASP A 90 -12.43 24.97 -41.55
C ASP A 90 -12.24 23.87 -40.51
N MET A 91 -11.76 22.69 -40.93
CA MET A 91 -11.51 21.56 -40.05
C MET A 91 -10.22 21.77 -39.26
N VAL A 92 -10.30 21.63 -37.94
CA VAL A 92 -9.16 21.70 -37.02
C VAL A 92 -8.80 20.28 -36.57
N ILE A 93 -7.51 19.97 -36.71
CA ILE A 93 -6.94 18.69 -36.30
C ILE A 93 -6.00 18.93 -35.14
N MET A 94 -6.21 18.17 -34.07
CA MET A 94 -5.27 18.06 -32.96
C MET A 94 -4.64 16.67 -33.00
N PHE A 95 -3.32 16.60 -32.96
CA PHE A 95 -2.61 15.35 -32.71
C PHE A 95 -2.04 15.37 -31.30
N VAL A 96 -2.20 14.26 -30.58
CA VAL A 96 -1.54 14.02 -29.28
C VAL A 96 -1.15 12.56 -29.13
N GLU A 97 -0.11 12.29 -28.34
CA GLU A 97 0.16 10.94 -27.84
C GLU A 97 -1.00 10.44 -26.97
N SER A 98 -1.13 9.12 -26.80
CA SER A 98 -2.21 8.53 -25.99
C SER A 98 -1.72 7.88 -24.70
N TYR A 99 -0.56 7.20 -24.70
CA TYR A 99 -0.14 6.41 -23.53
C TYR A 99 0.25 7.27 -22.31
N ASN A 100 0.62 8.53 -22.52
CA ASN A 100 1.14 9.46 -21.52
C ASN A 100 0.53 10.86 -21.68
N VAL A 101 -0.73 10.95 -22.10
CA VAL A 101 -1.47 12.21 -22.17
C VAL A 101 -2.80 12.07 -21.44
N ILE A 102 -3.25 13.15 -20.79
CA ILE A 102 -4.62 13.29 -20.28
C ILE A 102 -5.20 14.65 -20.70
N PHE A 103 -6.51 14.70 -20.91
CA PHE A 103 -7.26 15.94 -21.10
C PHE A 103 -7.66 16.54 -19.74
N ALA A 104 -7.47 17.85 -19.61
CA ALA A 104 -7.81 18.68 -18.45
C ALA A 104 -8.75 19.85 -18.80
N GLY A 105 -9.19 19.95 -20.06
CA GLY A 105 -10.14 20.94 -20.57
C GLY A 105 -10.87 20.41 -21.79
N GLY A 106 -11.99 21.04 -22.15
CA GLY A 106 -12.86 20.59 -23.24
C GLY A 106 -12.61 21.24 -24.61
N PRO A 107 -13.28 20.74 -25.67
CA PRO A 107 -13.10 21.19 -27.05
C PRO A 107 -13.28 22.69 -27.28
N GLU A 108 -14.27 23.31 -26.65
CA GLU A 108 -14.56 24.75 -26.82
C GLU A 108 -13.43 25.62 -26.26
N GLU A 109 -12.90 25.26 -25.08
CA GLU A 109 -11.76 25.97 -24.48
C GLU A 109 -10.50 25.82 -25.34
N LEU A 110 -10.28 24.62 -25.88
CA LEU A 110 -9.17 24.32 -26.78
C LEU A 110 -9.22 25.18 -28.05
N LEU A 111 -10.36 25.18 -28.74
CA LEU A 111 -10.55 25.95 -29.99
C LEU A 111 -10.41 27.45 -29.74
N LYS A 112 -10.96 27.95 -28.63
CA LYS A 112 -10.79 29.35 -28.22
C LYS A 112 -9.31 29.71 -28.06
N LYS A 113 -8.54 28.90 -27.33
CA LYS A 113 -7.10 29.13 -27.12
C LYS A 113 -6.30 29.01 -28.41
N PHE A 114 -6.64 28.06 -29.27
CA PHE A 114 -6.00 27.91 -30.58
C PHE A 114 -6.23 29.14 -31.46
N GLN A 115 -7.47 29.66 -31.54
CA GLN A 115 -7.76 30.88 -32.29
C GLN A 115 -7.06 32.10 -31.70
N GLN A 116 -6.97 32.20 -30.36
CA GLN A 116 -6.23 33.27 -29.67
C GLN A 116 -4.72 33.24 -29.95
N ALA A 117 -4.15 32.07 -30.24
CA ALA A 117 -2.75 31.96 -30.66
C ALA A 117 -2.51 32.66 -32.00
N ASN A 118 -3.54 32.86 -32.84
CA ASN A 118 -3.48 33.55 -34.13
C ASN A 118 -2.44 32.97 -35.12
N HIS A 119 -2.28 31.65 -35.12
CA HIS A 119 -1.42 30.91 -36.05
C HIS A 119 -2.19 29.78 -36.72
N LYS A 120 -1.65 29.23 -37.81
CA LYS A 120 -2.31 28.13 -38.54
C LYS A 120 -2.00 26.77 -37.94
N VAL A 121 -0.82 26.64 -37.33
CA VAL A 121 -0.37 25.45 -36.61
C VAL A 121 0.35 25.86 -35.32
N VAL A 122 0.01 25.22 -34.21
CA VAL A 122 0.60 25.43 -32.89
C VAL A 122 1.13 24.09 -32.38
N PHE A 123 2.43 24.00 -32.14
CA PHE A 123 3.05 22.84 -31.49
C PHE A 123 3.19 23.05 -29.98
N ALA A 124 3.21 21.95 -29.23
CA ALA A 124 3.65 21.98 -27.84
C ALA A 124 5.08 22.48 -27.74
N ALA A 125 5.39 23.16 -26.63
CA ALA A 125 6.71 23.72 -26.37
C ALA A 125 7.36 23.04 -25.15
N ASP A 126 8.67 22.83 -25.21
CA ASP A 126 9.49 22.21 -24.17
C ASP A 126 10.61 23.15 -23.71
N GLY A 127 11.03 22.97 -22.45
CA GLY A 127 12.20 23.65 -21.89
C GLY A 127 13.50 22.99 -22.31
N LEU A 128 13.45 21.70 -22.70
CA LEU A 128 14.61 20.90 -23.07
C LEU A 128 14.63 20.65 -24.57
N ILE A 129 15.77 20.92 -25.22
CA ILE A 129 15.97 20.59 -26.63
C ILE A 129 16.31 19.11 -26.80
N TRP A 130 15.58 18.45 -27.70
CA TRP A 130 15.78 17.04 -28.06
C TRP A 130 15.35 16.81 -29.52
N PRO A 131 15.95 15.85 -30.26
CA PRO A 131 17.11 15.03 -29.87
C PRO A 131 18.46 15.74 -30.06
N ASP A 132 18.56 16.71 -30.98
CA ASP A 132 19.83 17.34 -31.35
C ASP A 132 20.01 18.73 -30.71
N LYS A 133 20.85 18.79 -29.67
CA LYS A 133 21.17 20.03 -28.95
C LYS A 133 21.82 21.10 -29.82
N ARG A 134 22.48 20.73 -30.93
CA ARG A 134 23.16 21.67 -31.84
C ARG A 134 22.19 22.55 -32.61
N LEU A 135 20.89 22.21 -32.62
CA LEU A 135 19.87 22.99 -33.30
C LEU A 135 19.36 24.17 -32.45
N ALA A 136 19.80 24.30 -31.19
CA ALA A 136 19.30 25.31 -30.25
C ALA A 136 19.41 26.75 -30.79
N ASP A 137 20.52 27.09 -31.45
CA ASP A 137 20.74 28.44 -31.96
C ASP A 137 19.88 28.78 -33.18
N LYS A 138 19.33 27.76 -33.86
CA LYS A 138 18.43 27.93 -35.00
C LYS A 138 16.98 28.21 -34.56
N TYR A 139 16.63 27.94 -33.30
CA TYR A 139 15.33 28.29 -32.77
C TYR A 139 15.21 29.80 -32.57
N PRO A 140 14.04 30.41 -32.85
CA PRO A 140 13.78 31.80 -32.50
C PRO A 140 14.09 32.09 -31.03
N PHE A 141 14.56 33.31 -30.76
CA PHE A 141 14.69 33.78 -29.40
C PHE A 141 13.29 34.00 -28.80
N VAL A 142 13.09 33.52 -27.58
CA VAL A 142 11.83 33.66 -26.83
C VAL A 142 12.16 34.36 -25.52
N ARG A 143 11.58 35.56 -25.30
CA ARG A 143 11.86 36.36 -24.09
C ARG A 143 11.36 35.70 -22.81
N SER A 144 10.25 34.97 -22.88
CA SER A 144 9.62 34.28 -21.77
C SER A 144 8.80 33.12 -22.30
N GLY A 145 8.97 31.94 -21.70
CA GLY A 145 8.32 30.70 -22.12
C GLY A 145 9.30 29.61 -22.54
N LYS A 146 8.75 28.43 -22.80
CA LYS A 146 9.43 27.25 -23.34
C LYS A 146 9.86 27.50 -24.79
N ARG A 147 11.09 27.14 -25.17
CA ARG A 147 11.70 27.56 -26.45
C ARG A 147 11.63 26.51 -27.54
N PHE A 148 11.63 25.22 -27.19
CA PHE A 148 11.87 24.13 -28.14
C PHE A 148 10.58 23.40 -28.51
N LEU A 149 10.52 22.82 -29.70
CA LEU A 149 9.33 22.09 -30.18
C LEU A 149 9.23 20.72 -29.49
N ASN A 150 8.00 20.31 -29.17
CA ASN A 150 7.68 18.93 -28.77
C ASN A 150 6.62 18.35 -29.72
N SER A 151 6.89 17.19 -30.31
CA SER A 151 5.98 16.56 -31.30
C SER A 151 4.84 15.76 -30.66
N GLY A 152 4.83 15.60 -29.34
CA GLY A 152 3.81 14.82 -28.63
C GLY A 152 2.45 15.50 -28.54
N GLY A 153 2.35 16.77 -28.95
CA GLY A 153 1.09 17.49 -29.07
C GLY A 153 1.18 18.65 -30.04
N PHE A 154 0.22 18.76 -30.96
CA PHE A 154 0.07 19.92 -31.85
C PHE A 154 -1.36 20.04 -32.36
N ILE A 155 -1.75 21.25 -32.75
CA ILE A 155 -3.08 21.57 -33.27
C ILE A 155 -2.97 22.53 -34.47
N GLY A 156 -3.77 22.33 -35.49
CA GLY A 156 -3.78 23.20 -36.67
C GLY A 156 -4.93 22.91 -37.62
N TYR A 157 -5.09 23.77 -38.62
CA TYR A 157 -6.05 23.55 -39.71
C TYR A 157 -5.63 22.35 -40.55
N ALA A 158 -6.58 21.48 -40.92
CA ALA A 158 -6.33 20.22 -41.61
C ALA A 158 -5.49 20.38 -42.88
N SER A 159 -5.77 21.42 -43.68
CA SER A 159 -5.02 21.73 -44.91
C SER A 159 -3.53 22.04 -44.66
N TYR A 160 -3.21 22.76 -43.58
CA TYR A 160 -1.84 23.09 -43.20
C TYR A 160 -1.13 21.88 -42.58
N MET A 161 -1.82 21.15 -41.71
CA MET A 161 -1.31 19.90 -41.13
C MET A 161 -0.94 18.88 -42.20
N ASN A 162 -1.82 18.72 -43.20
CA ASN A 162 -1.58 17.83 -44.34
C ASN A 162 -0.32 18.21 -45.13
N ARG A 163 -0.10 19.51 -45.38
CA ARG A 163 1.12 20.00 -46.06
C ARG A 163 2.39 19.66 -45.31
N ILE A 164 2.36 19.70 -43.97
CA ILE A 164 3.50 19.31 -43.12
C ILE A 164 3.76 17.82 -43.24
N VAL A 165 2.77 16.98 -42.91
CA VAL A 165 2.95 15.52 -42.86
C VAL A 165 3.21 14.90 -44.24
N LYS A 166 2.73 15.52 -45.34
CA LYS A 166 3.05 15.07 -46.71
C LYS A 166 4.54 15.12 -47.04
N LYS A 167 5.31 16.00 -46.37
CA LYS A 167 6.78 16.06 -46.52
C LYS A 167 7.49 14.85 -45.91
N TRP A 168 6.80 14.02 -45.13
CA TRP A 168 7.37 12.79 -44.59
C TRP A 168 7.73 11.82 -45.73
N ASN A 169 9.03 11.57 -45.85
CA ASN A 169 9.67 10.63 -46.77
C ASN A 169 10.74 9.76 -46.06
N LEU A 170 10.62 9.65 -44.73
CA LEU A 170 11.53 8.96 -43.83
C LEU A 170 10.99 7.56 -43.42
N GLN A 171 11.79 6.77 -42.71
CA GLN A 171 11.43 5.42 -42.27
C GLN A 171 10.62 5.43 -40.98
N ASP A 172 9.86 4.36 -40.72
CA ASP A 172 9.02 4.26 -39.51
C ASP A 172 9.81 4.44 -38.20
N ASN A 173 11.09 4.06 -38.15
CA ASN A 173 11.97 4.20 -37.00
C ASN A 173 12.75 5.51 -36.93
N ASP A 174 12.59 6.43 -37.90
CA ASP A 174 13.16 7.76 -37.84
C ASP A 174 12.44 8.63 -36.79
N ASP A 175 13.10 9.72 -36.38
CA ASP A 175 12.62 10.58 -35.31
C ASP A 175 11.51 11.54 -35.75
N ASP A 176 10.32 11.41 -35.15
CA ASP A 176 9.20 12.31 -35.42
C ASP A 176 9.49 13.74 -34.95
N GLN A 177 10.06 13.90 -33.75
CA GLN A 177 10.38 15.22 -33.20
C GLN A 177 11.41 15.99 -34.03
N LEU A 178 12.46 15.31 -34.50
CA LEU A 178 13.49 15.90 -35.36
C LEU A 178 12.92 16.31 -36.71
N PHE A 179 12.01 15.53 -37.27
CA PHE A 179 11.31 15.88 -38.52
C PHE A 179 10.55 17.21 -38.37
N TYR A 180 9.69 17.33 -37.36
CA TYR A 180 8.95 18.59 -37.13
C TYR A 180 9.89 19.74 -36.74
N THR A 181 10.93 19.47 -35.95
CA THR A 181 11.96 20.46 -35.59
C THR A 181 12.62 21.05 -36.83
N LYS A 182 13.05 20.22 -37.79
CA LYS A 182 13.70 20.67 -39.02
C LYS A 182 12.80 21.58 -39.86
N ILE A 183 11.50 21.33 -39.89
CA ILE A 183 10.51 22.19 -40.56
C ILE A 183 10.36 23.52 -39.81
N TYR A 184 10.29 23.50 -38.48
CA TYR A 184 10.06 24.70 -37.67
C TYR A 184 11.26 25.66 -37.61
N ILE A 185 12.49 25.12 -37.58
CA ILE A 185 13.70 25.95 -37.53
C ILE A 185 14.08 26.56 -38.89
N ASP A 186 13.50 26.07 -39.99
CA ASP A 186 13.61 26.69 -41.31
C ASP A 186 12.71 27.94 -41.35
N PRO A 187 13.28 29.16 -41.45
CA PRO A 187 12.48 30.39 -41.40
C PRO A 187 11.45 30.49 -42.52
N GLN A 188 11.80 30.05 -43.74
CA GLN A 188 10.91 30.14 -44.89
C GLN A 188 9.72 29.18 -44.73
N GLN A 189 9.98 27.96 -44.28
CA GLN A 189 8.91 26.99 -44.04
C GLN A 189 8.02 27.39 -42.87
N ARG A 190 8.60 27.89 -41.77
CA ARG A 190 7.85 28.38 -40.61
C ARG A 190 6.91 29.52 -40.97
N GLU A 191 7.39 30.50 -41.73
CA GLU A 191 6.57 31.63 -42.18
C GLU A 191 5.49 31.18 -43.17
N HIS A 192 5.85 30.38 -44.19
CA HIS A 192 4.92 29.90 -45.20
C HIS A 192 3.78 29.05 -44.62
N MET A 193 4.07 28.21 -43.62
CA MET A 193 3.08 27.37 -42.95
C MET A 193 2.45 28.02 -41.71
N ASN A 194 2.89 29.23 -41.35
CA ASN A 194 2.45 29.99 -40.18
C ASN A 194 2.42 29.12 -38.89
N ILE A 195 3.58 28.58 -38.55
CA ILE A 195 3.79 27.68 -37.40
C ILE A 195 4.32 28.47 -36.19
N THR A 196 3.78 28.20 -35.01
CA THR A 196 4.30 28.68 -33.72
C THR A 196 4.37 27.56 -32.68
N LEU A 197 4.95 27.87 -31.51
CA LEU A 197 4.95 26.99 -30.34
C LEU A 197 4.11 27.60 -29.21
N ASP A 198 3.48 26.75 -28.41
CA ASP A 198 2.75 27.13 -27.20
C ASP A 198 3.70 27.43 -26.03
N HIS A 199 4.46 28.53 -26.17
CA HIS A 199 5.55 28.90 -25.26
C HIS A 199 5.16 29.01 -23.78
N LYS A 200 3.90 29.32 -23.48
CA LYS A 200 3.40 29.52 -22.10
C LYS A 200 2.50 28.39 -21.62
N CYS A 201 2.51 27.25 -22.32
CA CYS A 201 1.74 26.06 -21.97
C CYS A 201 0.24 26.35 -21.78
N THR A 202 -0.34 27.18 -22.67
CA THR A 202 -1.75 27.57 -22.60
C THR A 202 -2.69 26.42 -22.99
N ILE A 203 -2.26 25.62 -23.97
CA ILE A 203 -2.94 24.45 -24.51
C ILE A 203 -2.22 23.18 -24.02
N PHE A 204 -0.91 23.09 -24.24
CA PHE A 204 -0.11 21.89 -24.02
C PHE A 204 0.86 22.09 -22.85
N GLN A 205 0.77 21.24 -21.82
CA GLN A 205 1.75 21.15 -20.75
C GLN A 205 2.62 19.91 -20.93
N THR A 206 3.88 20.09 -21.31
CA THR A 206 4.90 19.04 -21.23
C THR A 206 5.48 19.02 -19.81
N LEU A 207 5.63 17.84 -19.20
CA LEU A 207 6.05 17.72 -17.81
C LEU A 207 7.56 17.54 -17.65
N ASN A 208 8.27 17.06 -18.67
CA ASN A 208 9.71 16.84 -18.57
C ASN A 208 10.46 18.17 -18.35
N GLY A 209 11.17 18.31 -17.22
CA GLY A 209 11.83 19.56 -16.84
C GLY A 209 10.87 20.68 -16.42
N ALA A 210 9.59 20.39 -16.15
CA ALA A 210 8.58 21.35 -15.71
C ALA A 210 7.67 20.80 -14.59
N VAL A 211 8.05 19.71 -13.93
CA VAL A 211 7.27 19.09 -12.84
C VAL A 211 7.02 20.10 -11.72
N ASP A 212 8.04 20.87 -11.33
CA ASP A 212 7.96 21.86 -10.25
C ASP A 212 7.11 23.09 -10.61
N GLU A 213 6.73 23.26 -11.87
CA GLU A 213 5.86 24.35 -12.34
C GLU A 213 4.38 23.99 -12.27
N VAL A 214 4.04 22.71 -12.06
CA VAL A 214 2.68 22.20 -12.24
C VAL A 214 2.11 21.74 -10.90
N HIS A 215 0.92 22.20 -10.57
CA HIS A 215 0.20 21.76 -9.36
C HIS A 215 -1.26 21.46 -9.66
N LEU A 216 -1.89 20.64 -8.82
CA LEU A 216 -3.33 20.39 -8.88
C LEU A 216 -4.10 21.64 -8.44
N LYS A 217 -5.05 22.06 -9.27
CA LYS A 217 -6.05 23.09 -8.96
C LYS A 217 -7.42 22.43 -8.87
N PHE A 218 -7.95 22.39 -7.66
CA PHE A 218 -9.31 21.92 -7.39
C PHE A 218 -10.31 23.03 -7.76
N GLU A 219 -11.26 22.69 -8.61
CA GLU A 219 -12.41 23.51 -9.00
C GLU A 219 -13.68 22.76 -8.59
N GLU A 220 -14.83 23.43 -8.59
CA GLU A 220 -16.11 22.77 -8.30
C GLU A 220 -16.39 21.72 -9.38
N GLY A 221 -16.52 20.45 -8.97
CA GLY A 221 -16.85 19.32 -9.85
C GLY A 221 -15.72 18.82 -10.75
N ARG A 222 -14.51 19.40 -10.70
CA ARG A 222 -13.34 18.95 -11.48
C ARG A 222 -12.00 19.39 -10.89
N VAL A 223 -10.93 18.74 -11.32
CA VAL A 223 -9.53 19.08 -11.00
C VAL A 223 -8.78 19.36 -12.29
N ARG A 224 -7.92 20.38 -12.28
CA ARG A 224 -7.06 20.75 -13.41
C ARG A 224 -5.60 20.82 -12.98
N ALA A 225 -4.70 20.82 -13.95
CA ALA A 225 -3.33 21.27 -13.73
C ALA A 225 -3.27 22.80 -13.89
N ARG A 226 -2.53 23.46 -13.01
CA ARG A 226 -2.14 24.87 -13.15
C ARG A 226 -0.62 24.93 -13.33
N ASN A 227 -0.18 25.61 -14.38
CA ASN A 227 1.22 26.02 -14.49
C ASN A 227 1.38 27.33 -13.70
N SER A 228 2.09 27.29 -12.58
CA SER A 228 2.30 28.43 -11.69
C SER A 228 3.28 29.47 -12.27
N MET A 229 4.19 29.06 -13.16
CA MET A 229 5.18 29.94 -13.78
C MET A 229 4.55 30.91 -14.79
N TYR A 230 3.56 30.45 -15.55
CA TYR A 230 2.88 31.24 -16.58
C TYR A 230 1.43 31.61 -16.24
N GLU A 231 0.94 31.12 -15.11
CA GLU A 231 -0.43 31.30 -14.64
C GLU A 231 -1.48 30.81 -15.65
N THR A 232 -1.22 29.65 -16.23
CA THR A 232 -2.07 29.02 -17.24
C THR A 232 -2.76 27.77 -16.71
N LEU A 233 -3.90 27.44 -17.33
CA LEU A 233 -4.61 26.17 -17.12
C LEU A 233 -4.53 25.38 -18.43
N PRO A 234 -3.56 24.48 -18.61
CA PRO A 234 -3.41 23.70 -19.83
C PRO A 234 -4.66 22.87 -20.15
N VAL A 235 -4.86 22.58 -21.44
CA VAL A 235 -5.92 21.68 -21.92
C VAL A 235 -5.44 20.23 -21.90
N THR A 236 -4.18 19.99 -22.25
CA THR A 236 -3.57 18.65 -22.20
C THR A 236 -2.32 18.66 -21.34
N ILE A 237 -2.08 17.53 -20.69
CA ILE A 237 -0.90 17.30 -19.85
C ILE A 237 -0.20 16.08 -20.41
N HIS A 238 1.06 16.25 -20.80
CA HIS A 238 1.90 15.26 -21.46
C HIS A 238 3.05 14.86 -20.55
N GLY A 239 3.00 13.62 -20.06
CA GLY A 239 4.07 12.99 -19.28
C GLY A 239 5.21 12.52 -20.16
N ASN A 240 5.87 13.43 -20.87
CA ASN A 240 7.00 13.13 -21.75
C ASN A 240 8.27 12.77 -20.96
N GLY A 241 9.18 12.02 -21.58
CA GLY A 241 10.43 11.63 -20.95
C GLY A 241 10.24 10.82 -19.66
N GLN A 242 10.84 11.30 -18.56
CA GLN A 242 10.86 10.62 -17.26
C GLN A 242 9.69 11.03 -16.33
N SER A 243 8.79 11.90 -16.78
CA SER A 243 7.71 12.48 -15.96
C SER A 243 6.43 11.62 -15.85
N LYS A 244 6.47 10.36 -16.33
CA LYS A 244 5.29 9.47 -16.40
C LYS A 244 4.67 9.17 -15.04
N ILE A 245 5.48 9.05 -14.00
CA ILE A 245 5.01 8.82 -12.62
C ILE A 245 4.24 10.03 -12.11
N TYR A 246 4.74 11.24 -12.39
CA TYR A 246 4.04 12.47 -12.01
C TYR A 246 2.71 12.62 -12.77
N LEU A 247 2.67 12.24 -14.05
CA LEU A 247 1.40 12.15 -14.78
C LEU A 247 0.44 11.13 -14.16
N ASN A 248 0.92 9.99 -13.66
CA ASN A 248 0.08 9.02 -12.95
C ASN A 248 -0.53 9.62 -11.69
N TYR A 249 0.25 10.38 -10.92
CA TYR A 249 -0.25 11.15 -9.79
C TYR A 249 -1.34 12.15 -10.21
N LEU A 250 -1.08 12.99 -11.22
CA LEU A 250 -2.07 13.96 -11.70
C LEU A 250 -3.35 13.27 -12.23
N GLY A 251 -3.19 12.13 -12.90
CA GLY A 251 -4.29 11.33 -13.44
C GLY A 251 -5.18 10.66 -12.39
N ASN A 252 -4.76 10.59 -11.12
CA ASN A 252 -5.64 10.17 -10.03
C ASN A 252 -6.72 11.21 -9.69
N TYR A 253 -6.57 12.44 -10.19
CA TYR A 253 -7.46 13.55 -9.91
C TYR A 253 -8.12 14.09 -11.18
N ILE A 254 -7.32 14.35 -12.22
CA ILE A 254 -7.74 15.06 -13.43
C ILE A 254 -8.45 14.12 -14.42
N PRO A 255 -9.57 14.56 -15.05
CA PRO A 255 -10.29 15.80 -14.78
C PRO A 255 -11.27 15.68 -13.60
N ASN A 256 -11.76 14.49 -13.30
CA ASN A 256 -12.78 14.28 -12.27
C ASN A 256 -12.62 12.94 -11.56
N ALA A 257 -11.46 12.28 -11.69
CA ALA A 257 -11.21 10.95 -11.15
C ALA A 257 -11.38 10.93 -9.61
N TRP A 258 -10.89 11.97 -8.95
CA TRP A 258 -11.16 12.26 -7.55
C TRP A 258 -11.40 13.77 -7.35
N THR A 259 -12.51 14.14 -6.71
CA THR A 259 -12.85 15.54 -6.37
C THR A 259 -13.20 15.66 -4.89
N ARG A 260 -13.25 16.90 -4.37
CA ARG A 260 -13.60 17.14 -2.96
C ARG A 260 -15.07 16.87 -2.68
N GLU A 261 -15.92 17.08 -3.67
CA GLU A 261 -17.38 17.02 -3.54
C GLU A 261 -17.90 15.60 -3.72
N THR A 262 -17.38 14.85 -4.71
CA THR A 262 -17.89 13.51 -5.06
C THR A 262 -16.97 12.37 -4.62
N GLY A 263 -15.76 12.67 -4.14
CA GLY A 263 -14.75 11.66 -3.88
C GLY A 263 -14.29 10.99 -5.17
N CYS A 264 -14.06 9.68 -5.13
CA CYS A 264 -13.57 8.91 -6.27
C CYS A 264 -14.69 8.52 -7.23
N SER A 265 -14.76 9.14 -8.41
CA SER A 265 -15.78 8.84 -9.43
C SER A 265 -15.44 7.61 -10.28
N VAL A 266 -14.15 7.28 -10.41
CA VAL A 266 -13.66 6.16 -11.23
C VAL A 266 -13.64 4.83 -10.47
N CYS A 267 -13.90 4.87 -9.17
CA CYS A 267 -13.80 3.72 -8.30
C CYS A 267 -14.89 2.67 -8.53
N ASP A 268 -16.03 3.07 -9.09
CA ASP A 268 -17.16 2.18 -9.38
C ASP A 268 -17.28 1.82 -10.88
N LEU A 269 -16.27 2.20 -11.67
CA LEU A 269 -16.22 1.87 -13.09
C LEU A 269 -15.67 0.46 -13.34
N ASN A 270 -16.37 -0.27 -14.21
CA ASN A 270 -16.00 -1.62 -14.69
C ASN A 270 -15.82 -2.66 -13.57
N LEU A 271 -16.61 -2.54 -12.49
CA LEU A 271 -16.61 -3.52 -11.41
C LEU A 271 -17.04 -4.89 -11.93
N LEU A 272 -16.39 -5.93 -11.42
CA LEU A 272 -16.79 -7.31 -11.63
C LEU A 272 -17.81 -7.69 -10.55
N ASP A 273 -19.04 -8.02 -10.96
CA ASP A 273 -20.07 -8.47 -10.02
C ASP A 273 -19.95 -9.97 -9.74
N LEU A 274 -19.35 -10.32 -8.59
CA LEU A 274 -19.20 -11.70 -8.12
C LEU A 274 -20.53 -12.39 -7.77
N SER A 275 -21.64 -11.65 -7.65
CA SER A 275 -22.96 -12.27 -7.44
C SER A 275 -23.54 -12.88 -8.73
N THR A 276 -23.06 -12.43 -9.90
CA THR A 276 -23.56 -12.88 -11.21
C THR A 276 -22.74 -14.01 -11.83
N VAL A 277 -21.57 -14.34 -11.26
CA VAL A 277 -20.70 -15.39 -11.80
C VAL A 277 -21.24 -16.77 -11.42
N LYS A 278 -21.25 -17.69 -12.38
CA LYS A 278 -21.65 -19.09 -12.16
C LYS A 278 -20.66 -19.85 -11.29
N GLU A 279 -19.38 -19.55 -11.47
CA GLU A 279 -18.27 -20.12 -10.72
C GLU A 279 -17.37 -18.98 -10.24
N TYR A 280 -16.92 -19.06 -9.00
CA TYR A 280 -15.99 -18.08 -8.44
C TYR A 280 -14.63 -18.20 -9.15
N PRO A 281 -13.96 -17.06 -9.44
CA PRO A 281 -12.62 -17.06 -10.03
C PRO A 281 -11.64 -17.90 -9.23
N LYS A 282 -10.76 -18.65 -9.91
CA LYS A 282 -9.71 -19.41 -9.21
C LYS A 282 -8.58 -18.50 -8.78
N VAL A 283 -8.18 -18.63 -7.52
CA VAL A 283 -7.17 -17.77 -6.91
C VAL A 283 -6.03 -18.63 -6.35
N THR A 284 -4.81 -18.32 -6.77
CA THR A 284 -3.60 -18.86 -6.14
C THR A 284 -3.11 -17.84 -5.12
N ILE A 285 -3.10 -18.21 -3.85
CA ILE A 285 -2.58 -17.41 -2.74
C ILE A 285 -1.11 -17.77 -2.52
N GLY A 286 -0.20 -16.84 -2.78
CA GLY A 286 1.23 -16.96 -2.44
C GLY A 286 1.50 -16.33 -1.08
N ILE A 287 1.94 -17.15 -0.12
CA ILE A 287 2.26 -16.77 1.26
C ILE A 287 3.78 -16.78 1.42
N PHE A 288 4.34 -15.66 1.89
CA PHE A 288 5.80 -15.49 2.04
C PHE A 288 6.16 -15.21 3.50
N ILE A 289 6.97 -16.11 4.08
CA ILE A 289 7.47 -16.04 5.46
C ILE A 289 9.00 -15.96 5.38
N GLU A 290 9.51 -14.76 5.15
CA GLU A 290 10.92 -14.52 4.81
C GLU A 290 11.80 -14.16 6.03
N GLN A 291 11.16 -13.87 7.17
CA GLN A 291 11.82 -13.53 8.42
C GLN A 291 10.94 -13.96 9.61
N PRO A 292 11.51 -14.07 10.83
CA PRO A 292 10.74 -14.41 12.02
C PRO A 292 9.64 -13.36 12.24
N THR A 293 8.40 -13.83 12.25
CA THR A 293 7.21 -12.99 12.27
C THR A 293 6.33 -13.31 13.48
N PRO A 294 6.01 -12.31 14.33
CA PRO A 294 5.08 -12.48 15.45
C PRO A 294 3.69 -12.96 15.02
N PHE A 295 2.99 -13.68 15.90
CA PHE A 295 1.59 -14.07 15.73
C PHE A 295 1.29 -14.85 14.43
N LEU A 296 2.28 -15.54 13.85
CA LEU A 296 2.11 -16.31 12.61
C LEU A 296 0.94 -17.33 12.67
N PRO A 297 0.68 -18.06 13.78
CA PRO A 297 -0.49 -18.94 13.87
C PRO A 297 -1.81 -18.21 13.61
N LYS A 298 -1.97 -16.98 14.12
CA LYS A 298 -3.16 -16.15 13.87
C LYS A 298 -3.25 -15.68 12.43
N PHE A 299 -2.13 -15.29 11.83
CA PHE A 299 -2.07 -14.96 10.41
C PHE A 299 -2.59 -16.12 9.55
N LEU A 300 -2.08 -17.33 9.79
CA LEU A 300 -2.46 -18.54 9.07
C LEU A 300 -3.94 -18.90 9.29
N ASP A 301 -4.45 -18.79 10.52
CA ASP A 301 -5.87 -19.03 10.82
C ASP A 301 -6.77 -17.97 10.14
N ARG A 302 -6.37 -16.69 10.08
CA ARG A 302 -7.13 -15.63 9.39
C ARG A 302 -7.30 -15.92 7.89
N LEU A 303 -6.30 -16.50 7.24
CA LEU A 303 -6.40 -16.91 5.82
C LEU A 303 -7.47 -17.98 5.59
N LEU A 304 -7.66 -18.91 6.54
CA LEU A 304 -8.75 -19.89 6.48
C LEU A 304 -10.11 -19.25 6.71
N THR A 305 -10.19 -18.13 7.42
CA THR A 305 -11.44 -17.39 7.67
C THR A 305 -11.81 -16.36 6.60
N LEU A 306 -10.99 -16.19 5.55
CA LEU A 306 -11.34 -15.32 4.42
C LEU A 306 -12.72 -15.67 3.86
N ASP A 307 -13.56 -14.65 3.64
CA ASP A 307 -14.89 -14.77 3.05
C ASP A 307 -14.76 -15.00 1.54
N TYR A 308 -14.29 -16.18 1.17
CA TYR A 308 -14.16 -16.68 -0.20
C TYR A 308 -14.32 -18.21 -0.19
N PRO A 309 -15.03 -18.81 -1.17
CA PRO A 309 -15.15 -20.26 -1.28
C PRO A 309 -13.78 -20.94 -1.28
N LYS A 310 -13.63 -22.10 -0.63
CA LYS A 310 -12.31 -22.74 -0.44
C LYS A 310 -11.92 -23.64 -1.61
N GLU A 311 -12.91 -24.11 -2.37
CA GLU A 311 -12.75 -24.98 -3.54
C GLU A 311 -11.94 -24.33 -4.68
N PRO A 312 -12.15 -23.06 -5.06
CA PRO A 312 -11.35 -22.38 -6.09
C PRO A 312 -9.98 -21.86 -5.61
N LEU A 313 -9.64 -22.04 -4.33
CA LEU A 313 -8.36 -21.57 -3.79
C LEU A 313 -7.26 -22.61 -3.98
N SER A 314 -6.07 -22.13 -4.34
CA SER A 314 -4.81 -22.86 -4.23
C SER A 314 -3.85 -22.08 -3.36
N ILE A 315 -3.06 -22.74 -2.53
CA ILE A 315 -2.10 -22.09 -1.64
C ILE A 315 -0.68 -22.50 -2.02
N PHE A 316 0.20 -21.52 -2.12
CA PHE A 316 1.65 -21.68 -2.15
C PHE A 316 2.23 -21.02 -0.91
N ILE A 317 3.05 -21.73 -0.14
CA ILE A 317 3.73 -21.19 1.04
C ILE A 317 5.23 -21.32 0.83
N HIS A 318 5.93 -20.21 0.92
CA HIS A 318 7.37 -20.20 1.11
C HIS A 318 7.70 -19.82 2.55
N ASN A 319 8.53 -20.63 3.19
CA ASN A 319 9.03 -20.38 4.53
C ASN A 319 10.54 -20.47 4.55
N ASN A 320 11.19 -19.34 4.83
CA ASN A 320 12.62 -19.26 4.98
C ASN A 320 13.07 -19.52 6.45
N GLU A 321 12.13 -19.63 7.38
CA GLU A 321 12.42 -19.66 8.82
C GLU A 321 12.14 -21.03 9.47
N VAL A 322 13.19 -21.70 9.93
CA VAL A 322 13.09 -22.98 10.65
C VAL A 322 12.19 -22.87 11.88
N TYR A 323 12.23 -21.72 12.58
CA TYR A 323 11.37 -21.44 13.73
C TYR A 323 9.86 -21.61 13.43
N HIS A 324 9.44 -21.35 12.20
CA HIS A 324 8.04 -21.34 11.79
C HIS A 324 7.54 -22.67 11.22
N GLU A 325 8.40 -23.67 11.00
CA GLU A 325 7.98 -25.00 10.52
C GLU A 325 6.90 -25.63 11.41
N LYS A 326 7.05 -25.49 12.74
CA LYS A 326 6.07 -26.00 13.72
C LYS A 326 4.68 -25.38 13.52
N HIS A 327 4.61 -24.10 13.16
CA HIS A 327 3.35 -23.38 12.93
C HIS A 327 2.73 -23.81 11.60
N ILE A 328 3.54 -23.91 10.54
CA ILE A 328 3.10 -24.33 9.21
C ILE A 328 2.57 -25.76 9.24
N LYS A 329 3.22 -26.67 9.97
CA LYS A 329 2.75 -28.05 10.14
C LYS A 329 1.37 -28.09 10.80
N LYS A 330 1.14 -27.31 11.86
CA LYS A 330 -0.18 -27.20 12.51
C LYS A 330 -1.24 -26.64 11.55
N PHE A 331 -0.88 -25.63 10.75
CA PHE A 331 -1.77 -25.07 9.74
C PHE A 331 -2.11 -26.07 8.64
N TRP A 332 -1.12 -26.77 8.08
CA TRP A 332 -1.30 -27.76 7.02
C TRP A 332 -2.32 -28.84 7.41
N GLU A 333 -2.25 -29.35 8.64
CA GLU A 333 -3.19 -30.33 9.16
C GLU A 333 -4.65 -29.85 9.17
N LYS A 334 -4.87 -28.55 9.42
CA LYS A 334 -6.19 -27.91 9.32
C LYS A 334 -6.58 -27.65 7.86
N ALA A 335 -5.66 -27.05 7.09
CA ALA A 335 -5.92 -26.53 5.75
C ALA A 335 -6.15 -27.63 4.70
N LYS A 336 -5.43 -28.77 4.78
CA LYS A 336 -5.55 -29.87 3.82
C LYS A 336 -6.95 -30.49 3.72
N LYS A 337 -7.79 -30.28 4.74
CA LYS A 337 -9.18 -30.75 4.76
C LYS A 337 -10.12 -29.81 3.99
N LEU A 338 -9.74 -28.55 3.83
CA LEU A 338 -10.57 -27.49 3.25
C LEU A 338 -10.11 -27.11 1.84
N ILE A 339 -8.80 -27.12 1.60
CA ILE A 339 -8.18 -26.67 0.34
C ILE A 339 -7.40 -27.84 -0.26
N ARG A 340 -7.71 -28.16 -1.52
CA ARG A 340 -7.16 -29.35 -2.19
C ARG A 340 -5.71 -29.18 -2.64
N ASN A 341 -5.36 -27.98 -3.11
CA ASN A 341 -4.05 -27.72 -3.70
C ASN A 341 -3.25 -26.79 -2.79
N ILE A 342 -2.33 -27.38 -2.02
CA ILE A 342 -1.42 -26.63 -1.15
C ILE A 342 -0.01 -27.12 -1.45
N LYS A 343 0.89 -26.20 -1.79
CA LYS A 343 2.31 -26.44 -1.99
C LYS A 343 3.09 -25.68 -0.93
N ILE A 344 3.95 -26.37 -0.18
CA ILE A 344 4.84 -25.77 0.82
C ILE A 344 6.27 -25.94 0.31
N VAL A 345 7.06 -24.88 0.41
CA VAL A 345 8.50 -24.85 0.18
C VAL A 345 9.14 -24.37 1.48
N GLY A 346 9.88 -25.25 2.14
CA GLY A 346 10.52 -24.96 3.41
C GLY A 346 11.95 -24.42 3.25
N PRO A 347 12.61 -24.11 4.38
CA PRO A 347 13.94 -23.52 4.40
C PRO A 347 15.03 -24.45 3.85
N GLU A 348 14.77 -25.75 3.76
CA GLU A 348 15.68 -26.76 3.21
C GLU A 348 16.03 -26.55 1.73
N GLU A 349 15.16 -25.89 0.97
CA GLU A 349 15.36 -25.61 -0.45
C GLU A 349 16.29 -24.40 -0.68
N ASN A 350 16.62 -23.63 0.37
CA ASN A 350 17.55 -22.50 0.37
C ASN A 350 17.33 -21.52 -0.80
N LEU A 351 16.06 -21.16 -1.03
CA LEU A 351 15.69 -20.18 -2.05
C LEU A 351 15.83 -18.76 -1.49
N SER A 352 16.29 -17.83 -2.32
CA SER A 352 16.15 -16.42 -2.00
C SER A 352 14.67 -16.00 -2.06
N GLU A 353 14.31 -14.97 -1.28
CA GLU A 353 12.96 -14.37 -1.33
C GLU A 353 12.51 -14.08 -2.76
N ALA A 354 13.42 -13.53 -3.59
CA ALA A 354 13.13 -13.21 -4.98
C ALA A 354 12.79 -14.46 -5.82
N GLU A 355 13.54 -15.56 -5.64
CA GLU A 355 13.29 -16.83 -6.34
C GLU A 355 11.97 -17.46 -5.88
N ALA A 356 11.69 -17.43 -4.57
CA ALA A 356 10.44 -17.89 -4.01
C ALA A 356 9.23 -17.13 -4.56
N ARG A 357 9.30 -15.79 -4.58
CA ARG A 357 8.24 -14.93 -5.15
C ARG A 357 8.05 -15.15 -6.65
N ASN A 358 9.15 -15.32 -7.40
CA ASN A 358 9.08 -15.71 -8.82
C ASN A 358 8.39 -17.08 -8.98
N MET A 359 8.71 -18.06 -8.14
CA MET A 359 8.11 -19.40 -8.18
C MET A 359 6.60 -19.34 -7.88
N GLY A 360 6.19 -18.67 -6.81
CA GLY A 360 4.78 -18.52 -6.44
C GLY A 360 3.96 -17.86 -7.56
N MET A 361 4.50 -16.78 -8.15
CA MET A 361 3.85 -16.09 -9.26
C MET A 361 3.82 -16.94 -10.54
N ASP A 362 4.87 -17.74 -10.80
CA ASP A 362 4.93 -18.59 -12.00
C ASP A 362 3.95 -19.76 -11.95
N LEU A 363 3.57 -20.25 -10.76
CA LEU A 363 2.51 -21.26 -10.61
C LEU A 363 1.18 -20.77 -11.21
N CYS A 364 0.78 -19.53 -10.91
CA CYS A 364 -0.43 -18.95 -11.51
C CYS A 364 -0.22 -18.57 -12.99
N ARG A 365 1.00 -18.18 -13.38
CA ARG A 365 1.32 -17.87 -14.79
C ARG A 365 1.18 -19.10 -15.68
N GLN A 366 1.67 -20.26 -15.23
CA GLN A 366 1.63 -21.51 -15.99
C GLN A 366 0.24 -22.15 -16.01
N ASP A 367 -0.55 -21.99 -14.94
CA ASP A 367 -1.92 -22.48 -14.89
C ASP A 367 -2.88 -21.56 -15.66
N LYS A 368 -3.40 -22.05 -16.78
CA LYS A 368 -4.39 -21.33 -17.60
C LYS A 368 -5.72 -21.09 -16.87
N VAL A 369 -6.03 -21.89 -15.87
CA VAL A 369 -7.27 -21.79 -15.08
C VAL A 369 -7.09 -20.85 -13.87
N CYS A 370 -5.87 -20.39 -13.58
CA CYS A 370 -5.65 -19.38 -12.55
C CYS A 370 -6.09 -18.00 -13.05
N ASP A 371 -7.13 -17.44 -12.42
CA ASP A 371 -7.69 -16.13 -12.77
C ASP A 371 -6.98 -15.00 -12.04
N TYR A 372 -6.57 -15.23 -10.78
CA TYR A 372 -5.89 -14.25 -9.95
C TYR A 372 -4.76 -14.87 -9.12
N TYR A 373 -3.69 -14.12 -8.95
CA TYR A 373 -2.60 -14.39 -8.02
C TYR A 373 -2.66 -13.39 -6.86
N PHE A 374 -2.84 -13.87 -5.64
CA PHE A 374 -2.90 -13.06 -4.44
C PHE A 374 -1.64 -13.29 -3.61
N SER A 375 -0.73 -12.32 -3.62
CA SER A 375 0.51 -12.36 -2.83
C SER A 375 0.24 -11.74 -1.47
N ILE A 376 0.68 -12.39 -0.40
CA ILE A 376 0.59 -11.88 0.97
C ILE A 376 1.78 -12.30 1.82
N ASP A 377 2.37 -11.34 2.52
CA ASP A 377 3.48 -11.54 3.42
C ASP A 377 2.99 -11.78 4.85
N ALA A 378 3.79 -12.49 5.64
CA ALA A 378 3.44 -12.90 7.00
C ALA A 378 3.17 -11.74 7.97
N ASP A 379 3.73 -10.56 7.69
CA ASP A 379 3.59 -9.35 8.51
C ASP A 379 2.29 -8.56 8.25
N VAL A 380 1.42 -9.08 7.37
CA VAL A 380 0.12 -8.48 7.04
C VAL A 380 -0.98 -9.07 7.92
N VAL A 381 -1.65 -8.22 8.69
CA VAL A 381 -2.82 -8.58 9.48
C VAL A 381 -4.09 -8.15 8.76
N LEU A 382 -4.75 -9.10 8.10
CA LEU A 382 -6.07 -8.88 7.49
C LEU A 382 -7.18 -8.93 8.54
N THR A 383 -7.75 -7.78 8.88
CA THR A 383 -8.91 -7.68 9.77
C THR A 383 -10.22 -7.85 9.02
N ASN A 384 -10.24 -7.53 7.72
CA ASN A 384 -11.42 -7.63 6.88
C ASN A 384 -11.43 -8.95 6.09
N PRO A 385 -12.34 -9.90 6.42
CA PRO A 385 -12.39 -11.19 5.74
C PRO A 385 -12.82 -11.08 4.27
N LYS A 386 -13.44 -9.96 3.85
CA LYS A 386 -13.91 -9.72 2.48
C LYS A 386 -12.83 -9.16 1.55
N THR A 387 -11.61 -8.96 2.05
CA THR A 387 -10.50 -8.32 1.30
C THR A 387 -10.34 -8.92 -0.11
N LEU A 388 -10.29 -10.25 -0.22
CA LEU A 388 -10.08 -10.91 -1.52
C LEU A 388 -11.22 -10.63 -2.51
N LYS A 389 -12.49 -10.70 -2.06
CA LYS A 389 -13.66 -10.37 -2.90
C LYS A 389 -13.60 -8.93 -3.38
N ILE A 390 -13.39 -7.99 -2.45
CA ILE A 390 -13.33 -6.56 -2.75
C ILE A 390 -12.27 -6.27 -3.82
N LEU A 391 -11.06 -6.84 -3.69
CA LEU A 391 -9.98 -6.61 -4.66
C LEU A 391 -10.29 -7.19 -6.03
N ILE A 392 -10.91 -8.37 -6.10
CA ILE A 392 -11.34 -9.00 -7.37
C ILE A 392 -12.44 -8.17 -8.04
N GLU A 393 -13.41 -7.68 -7.28
CA GLU A 393 -14.52 -6.85 -7.77
C GLU A 393 -14.03 -5.54 -8.41
N GLN A 394 -12.89 -4.99 -7.96
CA GLN A 394 -12.28 -3.80 -8.58
C GLN A 394 -11.75 -4.03 -10.01
N ASN A 395 -11.59 -5.28 -10.44
CA ASN A 395 -11.23 -5.66 -11.82
C ASN A 395 -10.03 -4.86 -12.39
N ARG A 396 -8.99 -4.67 -11.58
CA ARG A 396 -7.73 -4.04 -11.99
C ARG A 396 -6.67 -5.11 -12.30
N LYS A 397 -5.68 -4.76 -13.13
CA LYS A 397 -4.57 -5.66 -13.47
C LYS A 397 -3.73 -5.99 -12.25
N ILE A 398 -3.35 -4.98 -11.48
CA ILE A 398 -2.63 -5.09 -10.20
C ILE A 398 -3.29 -4.15 -9.20
N ILE A 399 -3.72 -4.67 -8.05
CA ILE A 399 -4.33 -3.87 -6.98
C ILE A 399 -3.94 -4.38 -5.61
N ALA A 400 -3.67 -3.47 -4.68
CA ALA A 400 -3.42 -3.77 -3.28
C ALA A 400 -4.42 -3.11 -2.34
N PRO A 401 -4.76 -3.76 -1.22
CA PRO A 401 -5.41 -3.09 -0.11
C PRO A 401 -4.40 -2.22 0.65
N LEU A 402 -4.82 -1.05 1.11
CA LEU A 402 -4.00 -0.24 2.01
C LEU A 402 -3.94 -0.91 3.39
N VAL A 403 -2.73 -1.20 3.84
CA VAL A 403 -2.43 -1.63 5.20
C VAL A 403 -1.33 -0.74 5.79
N THR A 404 -1.51 -0.34 7.05
CA THR A 404 -0.65 0.62 7.73
C THR A 404 -0.13 0.03 9.03
N ARG A 405 1.06 0.45 9.47
CA ARG A 405 1.55 0.10 10.80
C ARG A 405 0.80 0.92 11.85
N HIS A 406 0.31 0.26 12.89
CA HIS A 406 -0.52 0.92 13.92
C HIS A 406 0.18 2.16 14.51
N GLY A 407 -0.54 3.29 14.54
CA GLY A 407 -0.05 4.56 15.08
C GLY A 407 1.08 5.23 14.27
N LYS A 408 1.40 4.74 13.06
CA LYS A 408 2.47 5.25 12.21
C LYS A 408 1.97 5.53 10.79
N LEU A 409 2.71 6.36 10.05
CA LEU A 409 2.44 6.62 8.63
C LEU A 409 2.96 5.52 7.69
N TRP A 410 3.80 4.62 8.20
CA TRP A 410 4.41 3.57 7.39
C TRP A 410 3.35 2.59 6.89
N SER A 411 3.33 2.36 5.58
CA SER A 411 2.31 1.57 4.87
C SER A 411 2.93 0.85 3.68
N ASN A 412 2.15 -0.06 3.09
CA ASN A 412 2.57 -0.94 2.01
C ASN A 412 2.66 -0.29 0.61
N PHE A 413 2.80 1.03 0.52
CA PHE A 413 2.96 1.73 -0.75
C PHE A 413 3.81 3.00 -0.66
N TRP A 414 4.34 3.43 -1.81
CA TRP A 414 4.93 4.76 -1.97
C TRP A 414 4.12 5.56 -2.99
N GLY A 415 3.84 6.82 -2.69
CA GLY A 415 3.13 7.72 -3.60
C GLY A 415 4.04 8.40 -4.64
N ALA A 416 5.35 8.47 -4.38
CA ALA A 416 6.33 9.07 -5.28
C ALA A 416 7.67 8.31 -5.24
N LEU A 417 8.53 8.58 -6.21
CA LEU A 417 9.91 8.08 -6.25
C LEU A 417 10.90 9.25 -6.28
N SER A 418 12.05 9.07 -5.66
CA SER A 418 13.21 9.94 -5.85
C SER A 418 13.77 9.79 -7.28
N PRO A 419 14.64 10.71 -7.75
CA PRO A 419 15.32 10.57 -9.04
C PRO A 419 16.09 9.24 -9.20
N ASP A 420 16.58 8.68 -8.09
CA ASP A 420 17.30 7.40 -8.06
C ASP A 420 16.34 6.17 -8.05
N GLY A 421 15.03 6.41 -8.00
CA GLY A 421 14.00 5.37 -7.99
C GLY A 421 13.68 4.79 -6.61
N TYR A 422 14.14 5.42 -5.53
CA TYR A 422 13.85 5.04 -4.14
C TYR A 422 12.63 5.80 -3.59
N TYR A 423 12.30 5.55 -2.32
CA TYR A 423 11.18 6.19 -1.64
C TYR A 423 11.24 7.73 -1.72
N ALA A 424 10.13 8.32 -2.14
CA ALA A 424 9.81 9.72 -1.89
C ALA A 424 8.35 9.84 -1.42
N ARG A 425 8.09 10.81 -0.56
CA ARG A 425 6.74 11.09 -0.08
C ARG A 425 6.00 11.93 -1.13
N SER A 426 4.83 11.48 -1.60
CA SER A 426 3.95 12.31 -2.43
C SER A 426 3.18 13.33 -1.58
N GLU A 427 2.69 14.38 -2.24
CA GLU A 427 1.91 15.45 -1.59
C GLU A 427 0.63 14.94 -0.90
N ASP A 428 0.02 13.89 -1.43
CA ASP A 428 -1.23 13.30 -0.96
C ASP A 428 -1.07 12.06 -0.07
N TYR A 429 0.17 11.64 0.21
CA TYR A 429 0.45 10.40 0.95
C TYR A 429 -0.25 10.33 2.31
N VAL A 430 -0.11 11.39 3.11
CA VAL A 430 -0.69 11.46 4.46
C VAL A 430 -2.22 11.46 4.41
N ASP A 431 -2.79 12.16 3.42
CA ASP A 431 -4.23 12.23 3.22
C ASP A 431 -4.82 10.86 2.83
N ILE A 432 -4.10 10.08 2.03
CA ILE A 432 -4.50 8.71 1.65
C ILE A 432 -4.38 7.77 2.86
N VAL A 433 -3.27 7.84 3.62
CA VAL A 433 -3.01 6.97 4.78
C VAL A 433 -4.00 7.20 5.92
N HIS A 434 -4.35 8.46 6.19
CA HIS A 434 -5.33 8.81 7.24
C HIS A 434 -6.79 8.64 6.79
N GLY A 435 -7.05 8.37 5.52
CA GLY A 435 -8.42 8.28 4.98
C GLY A 435 -9.11 9.64 4.78
N ASN A 436 -8.36 10.74 4.74
CA ASN A 436 -8.90 12.06 4.34
C ASN A 436 -9.30 12.05 2.85
N ARG A 437 -8.56 11.30 2.03
CA ARG A 437 -8.88 11.05 0.62
C ARG A 437 -9.04 9.56 0.41
N VAL A 438 -10.26 9.14 0.11
CA VAL A 438 -10.62 7.73 -0.09
C VAL A 438 -10.85 7.46 -1.57
N GLY A 439 -10.25 6.40 -2.09
CA GLY A 439 -10.34 6.04 -3.51
C GLY A 439 -9.44 4.88 -3.93
N ILE A 440 -9.16 4.84 -5.23
CA ILE A 440 -8.24 3.91 -5.88
C ILE A 440 -7.15 4.76 -6.55
N TRP A 441 -5.90 4.50 -6.19
CA TRP A 441 -4.78 5.38 -6.51
C TRP A 441 -3.77 4.64 -7.36
N ASN A 442 -3.45 5.15 -8.55
CA ASN A 442 -2.33 4.67 -9.35
C ASN A 442 -1.02 5.14 -8.70
N ILE A 443 -0.21 4.18 -8.28
CA ILE A 443 0.98 4.39 -7.44
C ILE A 443 2.23 3.78 -8.08
N PRO A 444 3.42 4.35 -7.80
CA PRO A 444 4.65 3.79 -8.30
C PRO A 444 5.08 2.52 -7.57
N TYR A 445 4.81 2.31 -6.28
CA TYR A 445 5.37 1.17 -5.54
C TYR A 445 4.35 0.57 -4.58
N VAL A 446 4.28 -0.76 -4.55
CA VAL A 446 3.41 -1.56 -3.68
C VAL A 446 4.19 -2.76 -3.13
N ALA A 447 3.91 -3.16 -1.89
CA ALA A 447 4.57 -4.27 -1.21
C ALA A 447 3.61 -5.03 -0.31
N ASN A 448 4.10 -6.09 0.34
CA ASN A 448 3.45 -6.93 1.37
C ASN A 448 2.18 -7.69 0.94
N ILE A 449 1.23 -7.04 0.27
CA ILE A 449 -0.06 -7.62 -0.12
C ILE A 449 -0.56 -7.00 -1.41
N TYR A 450 -0.83 -7.84 -2.42
CA TYR A 450 -1.36 -7.40 -3.71
C TYR A 450 -2.02 -8.55 -4.48
N LEU A 451 -2.99 -8.19 -5.32
CA LEU A 451 -3.68 -9.07 -6.25
C LEU A 451 -3.26 -8.74 -7.68
N ILE A 452 -2.87 -9.76 -8.44
CA ILE A 452 -2.53 -9.65 -9.86
C ILE A 452 -3.48 -10.51 -10.69
N LYS A 453 -4.01 -9.97 -11.78
CA LYS A 453 -4.82 -10.72 -12.73
C LYS A 453 -3.97 -11.74 -13.48
N GLY A 454 -4.35 -13.01 -13.47
CA GLY A 454 -3.64 -14.10 -14.13
C GLY A 454 -3.47 -13.89 -15.64
N GLN A 455 -4.45 -13.25 -16.30
CA GLN A 455 -4.32 -12.85 -17.70
C GLN A 455 -3.16 -11.87 -17.92
N THR A 456 -2.95 -10.92 -17.00
CA THR A 456 -1.83 -9.97 -17.06
C THR A 456 -0.50 -10.70 -16.91
N LEU A 457 -0.40 -11.68 -16.01
CA LEU A 457 0.78 -12.57 -15.89
C LEU A 457 1.13 -13.28 -17.20
N ARG A 458 0.11 -13.75 -17.94
CA ARG A 458 0.30 -14.52 -19.18
C ARG A 458 0.49 -13.66 -20.44
N SER A 459 -0.08 -12.46 -20.48
CA SER A 459 -0.09 -11.61 -21.68
C SER A 459 0.96 -10.52 -21.65
N GLU A 460 1.04 -9.76 -20.55
CA GLU A 460 1.88 -8.57 -20.41
C GLU A 460 3.12 -8.86 -19.54
N MET A 461 3.01 -9.75 -18.56
CA MET A 461 4.07 -10.09 -17.60
C MET A 461 4.69 -11.49 -17.81
N ARG A 462 5.09 -11.79 -19.05
CA ARG A 462 5.52 -13.16 -19.48
C ARG A 462 6.86 -13.66 -18.92
N GLU A 463 7.78 -12.76 -18.57
CA GLU A 463 9.09 -13.15 -18.04
C GLU A 463 8.98 -13.93 -16.73
N ARG A 464 9.99 -14.75 -16.40
CA ARG A 464 9.98 -15.47 -15.11
C ARG A 464 10.52 -14.60 -13.98
N ASN A 465 11.55 -13.81 -14.25
CA ASN A 465 12.30 -13.07 -13.23
C ASN A 465 11.79 -11.62 -13.12
N TYR A 466 10.86 -11.38 -12.19
CA TYR A 466 10.40 -10.02 -11.84
C TYR A 466 10.99 -9.51 -10.54
N PHE A 467 11.33 -10.41 -9.63
CA PHE A 467 11.81 -10.04 -8.29
C PHE A 467 13.34 -9.96 -8.19
N VAL A 468 14.08 -10.31 -9.25
CA VAL A 468 15.55 -10.30 -9.24
C VAL A 468 16.08 -9.11 -10.05
N ARG A 469 16.80 -8.21 -9.38
CA ARG A 469 17.54 -7.12 -10.04
C ARG A 469 18.70 -6.65 -9.16
N ASP A 470 19.86 -6.43 -9.76
CA ASP A 470 21.07 -6.00 -9.04
C ASP A 470 20.79 -4.79 -8.12
N LYS A 471 21.08 -4.95 -6.83
CA LYS A 471 21.04 -3.91 -5.77
C LYS A 471 19.65 -3.39 -5.38
N LEU A 472 18.56 -3.99 -5.85
CA LEU A 472 17.20 -3.66 -5.41
C LEU A 472 16.63 -4.80 -4.56
N ASP A 473 15.81 -4.45 -3.56
CA ASP A 473 14.99 -5.45 -2.89
C ASP A 473 13.95 -6.05 -3.86
N PRO A 474 13.42 -7.25 -3.54
CA PRO A 474 12.49 -7.96 -4.41
C PRO A 474 11.24 -7.16 -4.82
N ASP A 475 10.66 -6.40 -3.89
CA ASP A 475 9.45 -5.60 -4.16
C ASP A 475 9.75 -4.38 -5.03
N MET A 476 10.88 -3.70 -4.79
CA MET A 476 11.36 -2.64 -5.67
C MET A 476 11.63 -3.17 -7.08
N ALA A 477 12.23 -4.36 -7.18
CA ALA A 477 12.49 -5.03 -8.46
C ALA A 477 11.18 -5.35 -9.20
N LEU A 478 10.19 -5.95 -8.52
CA LEU A 478 8.86 -6.21 -9.09
C LEU A 478 8.25 -4.92 -9.63
N CYS A 479 8.07 -3.93 -8.75
CA CYS A 479 7.38 -2.70 -9.11
C CYS A 479 8.11 -1.97 -10.24
N ARG A 480 9.45 -1.96 -10.21
CA ARG A 480 10.26 -1.36 -11.28
C ARG A 480 10.10 -2.11 -12.60
N ASN A 481 10.12 -3.44 -12.60
CA ASN A 481 9.96 -4.26 -13.81
C ASN A 481 8.53 -4.21 -14.40
N VAL A 482 7.52 -3.92 -13.57
CA VAL A 482 6.13 -3.68 -13.98
C VAL A 482 5.99 -2.28 -14.62
N ARG A 483 6.60 -1.25 -14.02
CA ARG A 483 6.56 0.14 -14.50
C ARG A 483 7.43 0.37 -15.74
N GLU A 484 8.64 -0.20 -15.75
CA GLU A 484 9.65 0.15 -16.72
C GLU A 484 9.25 -0.25 -18.13
N MET A 485 9.57 0.67 -19.04
CA MET A 485 9.31 0.58 -20.47
C MET A 485 10.62 0.33 -21.24
N THR A 486 11.64 -0.21 -20.57
CA THR A 486 13.00 -0.36 -21.10
C THR A 486 13.61 -1.73 -20.86
N LEU A 487 14.36 -2.19 -21.86
CA LEU A 487 15.17 -3.40 -21.88
C LEU A 487 16.41 -3.29 -20.99
N GLN A 488 16.75 -4.39 -20.31
CA GLN A 488 18.03 -4.56 -19.63
C GLN A 488 19.13 -4.94 -20.63
N ARG A 489 20.36 -4.42 -20.42
CA ARG A 489 21.59 -5.00 -20.98
C ARG A 489 21.91 -6.27 -20.19
N GLU A 490 22.14 -7.40 -20.86
CA GLU A 490 22.87 -8.50 -20.23
C GLU A 490 24.32 -8.06 -19.97
N LYS A 491 24.82 -8.30 -18.76
CA LYS A 491 26.27 -8.30 -18.51
C LYS A 491 26.84 -9.48 -19.31
N ASP A 492 27.91 -9.23 -20.05
CA ASP A 492 28.73 -10.21 -20.81
C ASP A 492 28.48 -10.37 -22.33
N SER A 493 27.90 -9.37 -23.02
CA SER A 493 27.93 -9.33 -24.50
C SER A 493 29.27 -8.78 -25.04
N PRO A 494 29.96 -9.51 -25.94
CA PRO A 494 31.29 -9.15 -26.43
C PRO A 494 31.32 -8.20 -27.64
N SER A 495 30.19 -7.65 -28.13
CA SER A 495 30.18 -6.71 -29.27
C SER A 495 29.32 -5.46 -29.05
N SER A 496 29.77 -4.31 -29.57
CA SER A 496 29.13 -3.01 -29.36
C SER A 496 27.98 -2.69 -30.32
N GLU A 497 27.66 -3.55 -31.30
CA GLU A 497 26.77 -3.18 -32.41
C GLU A 497 25.78 -4.28 -32.84
N THR A 498 25.35 -5.17 -31.94
CA THR A 498 24.23 -6.08 -32.26
C THR A 498 23.30 -6.21 -31.07
N PHE A 499 22.46 -5.18 -30.90
CA PHE A 499 21.41 -5.09 -29.90
C PHE A 499 20.08 -5.51 -30.52
N HIS A 500 19.59 -6.73 -30.27
CA HIS A 500 18.15 -7.00 -30.30
C HIS A 500 17.81 -8.22 -29.43
N MET A 501 17.35 -7.98 -28.21
CA MET A 501 16.39 -8.86 -27.56
C MET A 501 15.15 -8.04 -27.20
N LEU A 502 14.25 -7.96 -28.17
CA LEU A 502 12.79 -7.82 -28.11
C LEU A 502 12.16 -7.73 -26.69
N ARG A 503 11.82 -6.54 -26.17
CA ARG A 503 10.73 -6.44 -25.17
C ARG A 503 9.92 -5.17 -25.36
N PRO A 504 8.58 -5.29 -25.51
CA PRO A 504 7.70 -4.15 -25.53
C PRO A 504 7.59 -3.52 -24.13
N PRO A 505 7.33 -2.20 -24.05
CA PRO A 505 7.02 -1.53 -22.79
C PRO A 505 5.77 -2.14 -22.13
N LYS A 506 5.83 -2.46 -20.83
CA LYS A 506 4.67 -2.99 -20.11
C LYS A 506 3.77 -1.86 -19.61
N GLY A 507 4.36 -0.87 -18.94
CA GLY A 507 3.64 0.34 -18.50
C GLY A 507 2.36 0.05 -17.71
N ILE A 508 2.34 -1.08 -16.99
CA ILE A 508 1.16 -1.57 -16.28
C ILE A 508 0.98 -0.72 -15.03
N PHE A 509 -0.24 -0.25 -14.80
CA PHE A 509 -0.58 0.52 -13.62
C PHE A 509 -0.73 -0.40 -12.41
N MET A 510 -0.18 0.05 -11.28
CA MET A 510 -0.36 -0.59 -9.98
C MET A 510 -1.27 0.32 -9.16
N TYR A 511 -2.30 -0.28 -8.57
CA TYR A 511 -3.29 0.45 -7.82
C TYR A 511 -3.24 0.11 -6.33
N ILE A 512 -3.53 1.09 -5.48
CA ILE A 512 -3.86 0.86 -4.07
C ILE A 512 -5.26 1.37 -3.77
N THR A 513 -6.03 0.62 -2.99
CA THR A 513 -7.36 1.03 -2.54
C THR A 513 -7.37 1.24 -1.03
N ASN A 514 -7.94 2.37 -0.61
CA ASN A 514 -8.22 2.67 0.80
C ASN A 514 -9.73 2.89 1.04
N ARG A 515 -10.59 2.35 0.15
CA ARG A 515 -12.05 2.43 0.26
C ARG A 515 -12.63 1.73 1.48
N HIS A 516 -11.90 0.76 2.01
CA HIS A 516 -12.27 0.01 3.20
C HIS A 516 -11.06 -0.08 4.13
N GLU A 517 -11.35 -0.30 5.41
CA GLU A 517 -10.33 -0.80 6.33
C GLU A 517 -10.09 -2.28 6.01
N PHE A 518 -8.88 -2.62 5.60
CA PHE A 518 -8.51 -3.97 5.22
C PHE A 518 -7.72 -4.70 6.30
N GLY A 519 -6.89 -3.95 7.02
CA GLY A 519 -5.93 -4.52 7.94
C GLY A 519 -4.81 -3.57 8.34
N ARG A 520 -3.76 -4.15 8.89
CA ARG A 520 -2.57 -3.44 9.39
C ARG A 520 -1.30 -4.24 9.14
N LEU A 521 -0.16 -3.59 9.31
CA LEU A 521 1.17 -4.22 9.31
C LEU A 521 1.68 -4.36 10.73
N ILE A 522 2.23 -5.53 11.05
CA ILE A 522 2.95 -5.75 12.31
C ILE A 522 4.43 -5.41 12.15
N SER A 523 5.07 -5.09 13.28
CA SER A 523 6.52 -4.94 13.37
C SER A 523 7.15 -6.32 13.50
N THR A 524 8.08 -6.63 12.59
CA THR A 524 9.02 -7.76 12.74
C THR A 524 10.38 -7.31 13.28
N ALA A 525 10.55 -6.00 13.48
CA ALA A 525 11.81 -5.44 13.97
C ALA A 525 12.12 -5.97 15.38
N ASN A 526 13.34 -6.47 15.56
CA ASN A 526 13.84 -7.00 16.83
C ASN A 526 13.02 -8.16 17.41
N TYR A 527 12.31 -8.93 16.58
CA TYR A 527 11.60 -10.11 17.07
C TYR A 527 12.59 -11.19 17.54
N ASN A 528 12.61 -11.43 18.85
CA ASN A 528 13.47 -12.41 19.49
C ASN A 528 12.79 -13.78 19.47
N THR A 529 13.49 -14.81 18.96
CA THR A 529 12.98 -16.19 18.87
C THR A 529 13.53 -17.14 19.95
N SER A 530 14.25 -16.61 20.96
CA SER A 530 14.92 -17.41 22.00
C SER A 530 14.04 -17.89 23.15
N HIS A 531 12.85 -17.32 23.33
CA HIS A 531 11.88 -17.75 24.34
C HIS A 531 11.04 -18.93 23.82
N TYR A 532 10.40 -19.65 24.74
CA TYR A 532 9.52 -20.76 24.36
C TYR A 532 8.27 -20.22 23.64
N ASN A 533 7.66 -19.17 24.21
CA ASN A 533 6.53 -18.42 23.67
C ASN A 533 6.88 -16.94 23.43
N ASN A 534 7.58 -16.68 22.32
CA ASN A 534 8.12 -15.36 21.96
C ASN A 534 7.09 -14.23 21.81
N ASP A 535 5.86 -14.55 21.42
CA ASP A 535 4.80 -13.56 21.21
C ASP A 535 4.40 -12.85 22.53
N LEU A 536 4.67 -13.45 23.72
CA LEU A 536 4.43 -12.83 25.02
C LEU A 536 5.19 -11.49 25.20
N TRP A 537 6.35 -11.33 24.57
CA TRP A 537 7.17 -10.12 24.65
C TRP A 537 6.75 -9.01 23.66
N GLN A 538 5.73 -9.24 22.85
CA GLN A 538 5.35 -8.32 21.76
C GLN A 538 4.44 -7.14 22.17
N ILE A 539 4.21 -6.94 23.47
CA ILE A 539 3.31 -5.91 23.99
C ILE A 539 3.70 -4.49 23.56
N PHE A 540 4.99 -4.21 23.38
CA PHE A 540 5.48 -2.88 22.97
C PHE A 540 5.49 -2.67 21.45
N GLU A 541 6.00 -3.65 20.71
CA GLU A 541 6.16 -3.53 19.25
C GLU A 541 4.83 -3.68 18.51
N ASN A 542 3.95 -4.56 19.01
CA ASN A 542 2.68 -4.95 18.39
C ASN A 542 1.53 -4.97 19.43
N PRO A 543 1.21 -3.84 20.08
CA PRO A 543 0.27 -3.79 21.22
C PRO A 543 -1.14 -4.25 20.86
N VAL A 544 -1.61 -3.97 19.64
CA VAL A 544 -2.97 -4.33 19.20
C VAL A 544 -3.10 -5.84 19.05
N ASP A 545 -2.16 -6.47 18.33
CA ASP A 545 -2.13 -7.91 18.11
C ASP A 545 -1.85 -8.68 19.41
N TRP A 546 -0.99 -8.13 20.28
CA TRP A 546 -0.76 -8.65 21.62
C TRP A 546 -2.04 -8.62 22.45
N LYS A 547 -2.77 -7.50 22.46
CA LYS A 547 -4.06 -7.38 23.17
C LYS A 547 -5.10 -8.36 22.63
N GLU A 548 -5.25 -8.47 21.31
CA GLU A 548 -6.17 -9.44 20.70
C GLU A 548 -5.82 -10.90 21.03
N THR A 549 -4.56 -11.19 21.36
CA THR A 549 -4.07 -12.55 21.67
C THR A 549 -4.19 -12.87 23.14
N TYR A 550 -3.74 -11.95 23.99
CA TYR A 550 -3.48 -12.23 25.39
C TYR A 550 -4.48 -11.64 26.36
N ILE A 551 -5.23 -10.61 25.97
CA ILE A 551 -6.25 -10.02 26.84
C ILE A 551 -7.59 -10.70 26.61
N ASN A 552 -8.32 -10.90 27.70
CA ASN A 552 -9.64 -11.52 27.66
C ASN A 552 -10.59 -10.68 26.76
N PRO A 553 -11.35 -11.30 25.83
CA PRO A 553 -12.28 -10.55 24.97
C PRO A 553 -13.33 -9.74 25.74
N ASN A 554 -13.69 -10.17 26.95
CA ASN A 554 -14.63 -9.46 27.81
C ASN A 554 -13.98 -8.35 28.66
N TYR A 555 -12.66 -8.15 28.59
CA TYR A 555 -11.97 -7.09 29.36
C TYR A 555 -12.57 -5.70 29.10
N SER A 556 -12.82 -5.34 27.83
CA SER A 556 -13.41 -4.03 27.50
C SER A 556 -14.79 -3.81 28.13
N LYS A 557 -15.57 -4.90 28.33
CA LYS A 557 -16.88 -4.85 28.98
C LYS A 557 -16.79 -4.51 30.46
N ILE A 558 -15.60 -4.60 31.07
CA ILE A 558 -15.38 -4.11 32.44
C ILE A 558 -15.77 -2.65 32.55
N PHE A 559 -15.55 -1.81 31.52
CA PHE A 559 -15.78 -0.37 31.64
C PHE A 559 -17.19 0.06 31.22
N THR A 560 -17.90 -0.77 30.44
CA THR A 560 -19.25 -0.48 29.94
C THR A 560 -20.34 -1.20 30.71
N ASP A 561 -20.06 -2.43 31.15
CA ASP A 561 -21.04 -3.35 31.73
C ASP A 561 -20.70 -3.63 33.20
N GLN A 562 -21.66 -4.19 33.94
CA GLN A 562 -21.46 -4.63 35.32
C GLN A 562 -21.01 -6.10 35.37
N ILE A 563 -19.85 -6.40 34.78
CA ILE A 563 -19.25 -7.75 34.82
C ILE A 563 -18.21 -7.94 35.93
N VAL A 564 -17.85 -6.87 36.62
CA VAL A 564 -16.95 -6.93 37.78
C VAL A 564 -17.74 -7.42 38.98
N GLU A 565 -17.29 -8.51 39.56
CA GLU A 565 -17.91 -9.11 40.75
C GLU A 565 -17.16 -8.66 42.01
N GLN A 566 -17.85 -8.68 43.15
CA GLN A 566 -17.26 -8.40 44.46
C GLN A 566 -17.54 -9.58 45.40
N PRO A 567 -16.82 -10.72 45.28
CA PRO A 567 -17.10 -11.92 46.07
C PRO A 567 -16.91 -11.74 47.58
N CYS A 568 -16.01 -10.84 47.99
CA CYS A 568 -15.78 -10.48 49.39
C CYS A 568 -15.74 -8.95 49.53
N PRO A 569 -15.98 -8.38 50.73
CA PRO A 569 -15.84 -6.93 50.94
C PRO A 569 -14.48 -6.42 50.45
N ASP A 570 -14.50 -5.38 49.61
CA ASP A 570 -13.33 -4.77 48.95
C ASP A 570 -12.40 -5.74 48.18
N VAL A 571 -12.92 -6.89 47.75
CA VAL A 571 -12.24 -7.82 46.84
C VAL A 571 -12.98 -7.86 45.52
N PHE A 572 -12.39 -7.30 44.48
CA PHE A 572 -12.99 -7.20 43.15
C PHE A 572 -12.47 -8.29 42.21
N TRP A 573 -13.31 -8.88 41.39
CA TRP A 573 -12.99 -10.02 40.53
C TRP A 573 -13.43 -9.76 39.09
N PHE A 574 -12.50 -9.84 38.14
CA PHE A 574 -12.73 -9.44 36.76
C PHE A 574 -11.88 -10.25 35.75
N PRO A 575 -12.31 -10.38 34.48
CA PRO A 575 -11.54 -11.07 33.45
C PRO A 575 -10.36 -10.21 32.98
N ILE A 576 -9.17 -10.80 32.82
CA ILE A 576 -7.98 -10.07 32.38
C ILE A 576 -7.25 -10.77 31.22
N PHE A 577 -6.93 -12.05 31.36
CA PHE A 577 -6.17 -12.82 30.39
C PHE A 577 -7.06 -13.76 29.58
N SER A 578 -6.64 -14.01 28.33
CA SER A 578 -7.17 -15.09 27.51
C SER A 578 -6.67 -16.45 28.03
N GLU A 579 -7.30 -17.55 27.61
CA GLU A 579 -6.79 -18.88 27.95
C GLU A 579 -5.37 -19.08 27.41
N THR A 580 -5.11 -18.61 26.17
CA THR A 580 -3.79 -18.65 25.53
C THR A 580 -2.72 -17.93 26.35
N ALA A 581 -2.99 -16.74 26.89
CA ALA A 581 -2.02 -16.05 27.74
C ALA A 581 -1.67 -16.85 28.98
N CYS A 582 -2.65 -17.50 29.57
CA CYS A 582 -2.44 -18.30 30.77
C CYS A 582 -1.61 -19.56 30.47
N ASP A 583 -1.94 -20.26 29.37
CA ASP A 583 -1.22 -21.46 28.95
C ASP A 583 0.23 -21.13 28.57
N GLU A 584 0.43 -20.13 27.72
CA GLU A 584 1.77 -19.75 27.26
C GLU A 584 2.67 -19.23 28.39
N LEU A 585 2.10 -18.52 29.36
CA LEU A 585 2.83 -18.07 30.55
C LEU A 585 3.23 -19.25 31.45
N VAL A 586 2.34 -20.23 31.66
CA VAL A 586 2.66 -21.43 32.45
C VAL A 586 3.72 -22.27 31.74
N GLU A 587 3.61 -22.46 30.43
CA GLU A 587 4.61 -23.17 29.63
C GLU A 587 5.99 -22.52 29.72
N GLU A 588 6.08 -21.19 29.64
CA GLU A 588 7.34 -20.46 29.77
C GLU A 588 7.96 -20.64 31.17
N MET A 589 7.14 -20.59 32.23
CA MET A 589 7.60 -20.80 33.61
C MET A 589 8.08 -22.23 33.85
N GLU A 590 7.36 -23.23 33.33
CA GLU A 590 7.78 -24.63 33.40
C GLU A 590 9.03 -24.90 32.56
N HIS A 591 9.18 -24.22 31.41
CA HIS A 591 10.38 -24.32 30.58
C HIS A 591 11.63 -23.79 31.30
N TYR A 592 11.50 -22.65 32.01
CA TYR A 592 12.58 -22.13 32.85
C TYR A 592 12.91 -23.08 34.01
N GLY A 593 11.89 -23.64 34.67
CA GLY A 593 12.00 -24.77 35.60
C GLY A 593 12.72 -24.51 36.94
N GLN A 594 13.35 -23.35 37.14
CA GLN A 594 14.08 -23.02 38.38
C GLN A 594 13.16 -22.41 39.44
N TRP A 595 12.22 -23.21 39.95
CA TRP A 595 11.31 -22.85 41.03
C TRP A 595 12.02 -22.75 42.39
N SER A 596 11.68 -21.73 43.18
CA SER A 596 12.37 -21.37 44.44
C SER A 596 12.33 -22.44 45.54
N GLY A 597 11.32 -23.32 45.51
CA GLY A 597 11.06 -24.34 46.51
C GLY A 597 10.51 -23.81 47.85
N GLY A 598 10.01 -22.57 47.90
CA GLY A 598 9.34 -22.03 49.10
C GLY A 598 10.26 -21.86 50.31
N LYS A 599 11.53 -21.48 50.09
CA LYS A 599 12.53 -21.31 51.16
C LYS A 599 12.60 -19.86 51.65
N HIS A 600 12.73 -19.68 52.97
CA HIS A 600 12.84 -18.36 53.60
C HIS A 600 14.06 -17.53 53.19
N LYS A 601 15.13 -18.16 52.70
CA LYS A 601 16.30 -17.43 52.20
C LYS A 601 16.17 -17.33 50.69
N ASP A 602 16.03 -16.09 50.21
CA ASP A 602 15.89 -15.82 48.79
C ASP A 602 16.83 -14.68 48.38
N SER A 603 17.89 -15.04 47.64
CA SER A 603 18.87 -14.10 47.11
C SER A 603 18.34 -13.24 45.96
N ARG A 604 17.14 -13.52 45.45
CA ARG A 604 16.50 -12.81 44.33
C ARG A 604 15.80 -11.53 44.77
N ILE A 605 15.46 -11.40 46.07
CA ILE A 605 14.79 -10.23 46.65
C ILE A 605 15.74 -9.34 47.44
N SER A 606 15.50 -8.03 47.42
CA SER A 606 16.27 -7.06 48.19
C SER A 606 16.04 -7.27 49.70
N GLY A 607 17.04 -7.84 50.38
CA GLY A 607 16.97 -8.17 51.82
C GLY A 607 17.26 -9.63 52.14
N GLY A 608 17.29 -10.53 51.14
CA GLY A 608 17.77 -11.92 51.29
C GLY A 608 16.87 -12.86 52.11
N TYR A 609 15.75 -12.36 52.65
CA TYR A 609 14.85 -13.11 53.52
C TYR A 609 13.39 -12.84 53.19
N GLU A 610 12.64 -13.91 52.90
CA GLU A 610 11.23 -13.86 52.61
C GLU A 610 10.41 -14.30 53.82
N ASN A 611 9.61 -13.37 54.34
CA ASN A 611 8.81 -13.63 55.54
C ASN A 611 7.77 -14.73 55.29
N VAL A 612 7.26 -14.86 54.08
CA VAL A 612 6.22 -15.84 53.72
C VAL A 612 6.57 -16.43 52.35
N PRO A 613 7.40 -17.48 52.30
CA PRO A 613 7.96 -17.94 51.05
C PRO A 613 6.98 -18.75 50.21
N THR A 614 7.06 -18.56 48.89
CA THR A 614 6.27 -19.28 47.88
C THR A 614 7.20 -20.02 46.91
N ASP A 615 6.74 -21.16 46.36
CA ASP A 615 7.42 -21.88 45.28
C ASP A 615 7.13 -21.15 43.96
N ASP A 616 8.02 -20.24 43.58
CA ASP A 616 7.75 -19.22 42.57
C ASP A 616 8.92 -18.94 41.62
N ILE A 617 8.57 -18.28 40.51
CA ILE A 617 9.49 -17.69 39.55
C ILE A 617 9.09 -16.23 39.36
N HIS A 618 10.06 -15.33 39.52
CA HIS A 618 9.85 -13.90 39.30
C HIS A 618 9.91 -13.56 37.80
N MET A 619 9.10 -12.61 37.35
CA MET A 619 9.09 -12.15 35.95
C MET A 619 10.47 -11.66 35.49
N ARG A 620 11.26 -11.07 36.40
CA ARG A 620 12.66 -10.66 36.13
C ARG A 620 13.58 -11.83 35.78
N GLN A 621 13.35 -13.03 36.31
CA GLN A 621 14.21 -14.20 36.04
C GLN A 621 14.10 -14.68 34.59
N ILE A 622 12.91 -14.53 34.00
CA ILE A 622 12.66 -14.86 32.59
C ILE A 622 12.75 -13.64 31.66
N GLY A 623 13.04 -12.45 32.20
CA GLY A 623 13.16 -11.22 31.42
C GLY A 623 11.82 -10.63 30.94
N LEU A 624 10.69 -10.91 31.62
CA LEU A 624 9.34 -10.40 31.29
C LEU A 624 8.93 -9.19 32.17
N ASP A 625 9.81 -8.70 33.04
CA ASP A 625 9.47 -7.68 34.05
C ASP A 625 9.00 -6.35 33.43
N ASN A 626 9.63 -5.90 32.33
CA ASN A 626 9.27 -4.64 31.68
C ASN A 626 7.90 -4.72 31.01
N GLU A 627 7.65 -5.81 30.30
CA GLU A 627 6.40 -6.14 29.61
C GLU A 627 5.27 -6.29 30.63
N TRP A 628 5.55 -6.97 31.74
CA TRP A 628 4.59 -7.15 32.84
C TRP A 628 4.23 -5.83 33.51
N LEU A 629 5.20 -4.96 33.77
CA LEU A 629 4.95 -3.62 34.30
C LEU A 629 4.13 -2.76 33.34
N HIS A 630 4.37 -2.88 32.03
CA HIS A 630 3.53 -2.22 31.03
C HIS A 630 2.11 -2.79 31.03
N PHE A 631 1.95 -4.11 31.12
CA PHE A 631 0.64 -4.75 31.29
C PHE A 631 -0.11 -4.20 32.52
N ILE A 632 0.55 -4.05 33.67
CA ILE A 632 -0.06 -3.47 34.87
C ILE A 632 -0.56 -2.04 34.59
N ARG A 633 0.27 -1.21 33.94
CA ARG A 633 -0.09 0.18 33.64
C ARG A 633 -1.24 0.30 32.65
N GLU A 634 -1.25 -0.51 31.60
CA GLU A 634 -2.25 -0.43 30.52
C GLU A 634 -3.58 -1.12 30.88
N PHE A 635 -3.54 -2.24 31.62
CA PHE A 635 -4.71 -3.09 31.82
C PHE A 635 -5.18 -3.20 33.27
N ILE A 636 -4.31 -3.01 34.26
CA ILE A 636 -4.71 -3.12 35.68
C ILE A 636 -5.04 -1.74 36.25
N ALA A 637 -4.21 -0.73 36.00
CA ALA A 637 -4.42 0.61 36.53
C ALA A 637 -5.79 1.23 36.18
N PRO A 638 -6.33 1.08 34.95
CA PRO A 638 -7.67 1.59 34.64
C PRO A 638 -8.77 0.87 35.43
N VAL A 639 -8.63 -0.44 35.68
CA VAL A 639 -9.59 -1.20 36.49
C VAL A 639 -9.53 -0.75 37.94
N THR A 640 -8.34 -0.54 38.50
CA THR A 640 -8.16 -0.02 39.86
C THR A 640 -8.87 1.33 40.04
N LEU A 641 -8.72 2.25 39.08
CA LEU A 641 -9.41 3.55 39.13
C LEU A 641 -10.94 3.40 39.10
N LYS A 642 -11.46 2.39 38.38
CA LYS A 642 -12.90 2.09 38.34
C LYS A 642 -13.42 1.58 39.68
N VAL A 643 -12.74 0.61 40.29
CA VAL A 643 -13.24 -0.09 41.49
C VAL A 643 -12.91 0.64 42.79
N PHE A 644 -11.80 1.38 42.83
CA PHE A 644 -11.41 2.23 43.95
C PHE A 644 -11.45 3.70 43.52
N ALA A 645 -12.66 4.26 43.46
CA ALA A 645 -12.86 5.65 43.06
C ALA A 645 -12.01 6.61 43.92
N GLY A 646 -11.20 7.43 43.26
CA GLY A 646 -10.28 8.38 43.90
C GLY A 646 -8.86 7.86 44.12
N TYR A 647 -8.58 6.58 43.88
CA TYR A 647 -7.23 6.03 43.91
C TYR A 647 -6.59 6.02 42.52
N TYR A 648 -5.41 6.62 42.39
CA TYR A 648 -4.64 6.68 41.15
C TYR A 648 -3.31 5.95 41.33
N THR A 649 -3.09 4.91 40.54
CA THR A 649 -1.83 4.15 40.54
C THR A 649 -0.97 4.47 39.32
N LYS A 650 0.35 4.44 39.51
CA LYS A 650 1.33 4.47 38.40
C LYS A 650 1.76 3.06 37.97
N GLY A 651 1.13 2.02 38.52
CA GLY A 651 1.44 0.62 38.23
C GLY A 651 2.87 0.25 38.63
N ARG A 652 3.34 0.70 39.80
CA ARG A 652 4.67 0.32 40.30
C ARG A 652 4.55 -1.00 41.03
N ALA A 653 5.26 -2.03 40.58
CA ALA A 653 5.31 -3.31 41.27
C ALA A 653 6.76 -3.81 41.32
N LEU A 654 7.26 -4.09 42.53
CA LEU A 654 8.62 -4.61 42.74
C LEU A 654 8.65 -6.13 42.74
N LEU A 655 7.52 -6.77 43.03
CA LEU A 655 7.38 -8.22 43.15
C LEU A 655 6.27 -8.66 42.19
N ASN A 656 6.70 -9.23 41.08
CA ASN A 656 5.86 -9.82 40.03
C ASN A 656 6.34 -11.26 39.84
N PHE A 657 5.49 -12.25 40.13
CA PHE A 657 5.91 -13.64 40.15
C PHE A 657 4.74 -14.58 39.87
N VAL A 658 5.06 -15.77 39.38
CA VAL A 658 4.12 -16.89 39.25
C VAL A 658 4.40 -17.89 40.36
N VAL A 659 3.36 -18.27 41.09
CA VAL A 659 3.42 -19.27 42.15
C VAL A 659 2.88 -20.59 41.65
N LYS A 660 3.55 -21.67 42.01
CA LYS A 660 3.16 -23.06 41.78
C LYS A 660 2.82 -23.73 43.10
N TYR A 661 1.58 -24.19 43.24
CA TYR A 661 1.18 -25.06 44.35
C TYR A 661 1.11 -26.51 43.87
N THR A 662 1.77 -27.40 44.60
CA THR A 662 1.73 -28.87 44.40
C THR A 662 1.46 -29.57 45.73
N THR A 663 0.88 -30.76 45.68
CA THR A 663 0.62 -31.57 46.89
C THR A 663 1.91 -31.94 47.63
N ASP A 664 3.02 -32.02 46.90
CA ASP A 664 4.27 -32.63 47.37
C ASP A 664 5.28 -31.60 47.89
N ARG A 665 5.23 -30.35 47.41
CA ARG A 665 6.16 -29.27 47.82
C ARG A 665 5.46 -28.23 48.69
N GLN A 666 4.57 -27.45 48.09
CA GLN A 666 3.85 -26.38 48.77
C GLN A 666 2.37 -26.42 48.38
N ARG A 667 1.53 -26.93 49.29
CA ARG A 667 0.09 -27.11 49.03
C ARG A 667 -0.78 -25.93 49.44
N SER A 668 -0.30 -25.07 50.34
CA SER A 668 -1.05 -23.96 50.96
C SER A 668 -0.12 -22.80 51.30
N LEU A 669 -0.69 -21.64 51.61
CA LEU A 669 0.04 -20.46 52.09
C LEU A 669 -0.58 -19.97 53.39
N ARG A 670 0.26 -19.81 54.43
CA ARG A 670 -0.20 -19.39 55.77
C ARG A 670 -0.82 -17.98 55.76
N PRO A 671 -1.63 -17.63 56.77
CA PRO A 671 -2.16 -16.27 56.93
C PRO A 671 -1.08 -15.19 56.88
N HIS A 672 -1.25 -14.19 56.02
CA HIS A 672 -0.30 -13.08 55.86
C HIS A 672 -0.95 -11.81 55.28
N HIS A 673 -0.16 -10.74 55.29
CA HIS A 673 -0.40 -9.50 54.55
C HIS A 673 0.63 -9.37 53.44
N ASP A 674 0.25 -8.71 52.36
CA ASP A 674 1.14 -8.41 51.26
C ASP A 674 1.86 -7.09 51.51
N SER A 675 3.09 -7.00 51.01
CA SER A 675 3.84 -5.74 51.02
C SER A 675 3.44 -4.87 49.83
N SER A 676 2.16 -4.53 49.74
CA SER A 676 1.55 -3.75 48.66
C SER A 676 0.46 -2.81 49.18
N THR A 677 0.12 -1.76 48.43
CA THR A 677 -1.13 -1.03 48.66
C THR A 677 -2.30 -1.93 48.24
N PHE A 678 -2.21 -2.53 47.06
CA PHE A 678 -3.14 -3.55 46.60
C PHE A 678 -2.42 -4.66 45.84
N THR A 679 -2.99 -5.86 45.88
CA THR A 679 -2.48 -7.05 45.22
C THR A 679 -3.44 -7.47 44.13
N ILE A 680 -2.91 -7.91 43.00
CA ILE A 680 -3.66 -8.69 42.01
C ILE A 680 -3.20 -10.14 42.05
N ASN A 681 -4.17 -11.05 41.87
CA ASN A 681 -3.94 -12.48 41.81
C ASN A 681 -4.73 -13.05 40.65
N ILE A 682 -4.02 -13.54 39.63
CA ILE A 682 -4.58 -14.04 38.37
C ILE A 682 -4.49 -15.56 38.36
N ALA A 683 -5.61 -16.24 38.16
CA ALA A 683 -5.61 -17.69 38.02
C ALA A 683 -5.17 -18.10 36.61
N LEU A 684 -4.18 -18.98 36.51
CA LEU A 684 -3.59 -19.39 35.22
C LEU A 684 -4.11 -20.76 34.73
N ASN A 685 -4.74 -21.55 35.59
CA ASN A 685 -5.30 -22.84 35.21
C ASN A 685 -6.64 -23.13 35.93
N LYS A 686 -7.34 -24.20 35.53
CA LYS A 686 -8.74 -24.45 35.89
C LYS A 686 -8.87 -25.34 37.13
N VAL A 687 -9.70 -24.89 38.07
CA VAL A 687 -10.16 -25.72 39.18
C VAL A 687 -11.07 -26.85 38.65
N GLY A 688 -10.92 -28.05 39.19
CA GLY A 688 -11.65 -29.26 38.78
C GLY A 688 -11.00 -30.04 37.63
N GLU A 689 -10.31 -29.36 36.72
CA GLU A 689 -9.57 -29.99 35.61
C GLU A 689 -8.09 -30.18 35.96
N ASP A 690 -7.40 -29.10 36.32
CA ASP A 690 -5.95 -29.11 36.55
C ASP A 690 -5.56 -29.31 38.03
N PHE A 691 -6.45 -28.90 38.94
CA PHE A 691 -6.28 -29.08 40.39
C PHE A 691 -7.61 -29.16 41.14
N GLN A 692 -7.59 -29.73 42.35
CA GLN A 692 -8.75 -29.78 43.27
C GLN A 692 -8.44 -29.06 44.59
N GLY A 693 -9.45 -28.46 45.21
CA GLY A 693 -9.27 -27.60 46.38
C GLY A 693 -8.59 -26.28 46.02
N GLY A 694 -7.93 -25.66 46.99
CA GLY A 694 -7.31 -24.35 46.79
C GLY A 694 -8.29 -23.19 46.92
N GLY A 695 -7.85 -22.02 46.44
CA GLY A 695 -8.54 -20.75 46.61
C GLY A 695 -7.78 -19.75 47.48
N CYS A 696 -8.48 -18.71 47.93
CA CYS A 696 -7.97 -17.69 48.85
C CYS A 696 -9.05 -17.40 49.89
N LYS A 697 -8.68 -17.38 51.18
CA LYS A 697 -9.60 -17.06 52.28
C LYS A 697 -9.18 -15.77 52.97
N PHE A 698 -10.08 -14.81 53.04
CA PHE A 698 -9.91 -13.54 53.75
C PHE A 698 -10.47 -13.68 55.17
N LEU A 699 -9.57 -13.81 56.15
CA LEU A 699 -9.90 -14.23 57.51
C LEU A 699 -10.81 -13.25 58.24
N ARG A 700 -10.56 -11.93 58.08
CA ARG A 700 -11.36 -10.89 58.74
C ARG A 700 -12.83 -10.92 58.35
N TYR A 701 -13.12 -11.36 57.12
CA TYR A 701 -14.47 -11.39 56.56
C TYR A 701 -15.09 -12.79 56.55
N ASN A 702 -14.34 -13.81 56.98
CA ASN A 702 -14.70 -15.22 56.83
C ASN A 702 -15.23 -15.55 55.41
N CYS A 703 -14.56 -14.99 54.40
CA CYS A 703 -14.98 -15.08 53.00
C CYS A 703 -13.90 -15.79 52.19
N SER A 704 -14.30 -16.72 51.33
CA SER A 704 -13.40 -17.56 50.53
C SER A 704 -13.71 -17.47 49.05
N ILE A 705 -12.68 -17.42 48.22
CA ILE A 705 -12.76 -17.59 46.78
C ILE A 705 -12.22 -18.99 46.45
N GLU A 706 -13.10 -19.99 46.37
CA GLU A 706 -12.73 -21.41 46.23
C GLU A 706 -12.70 -21.89 44.78
N SER A 707 -13.39 -21.19 43.87
CA SER A 707 -13.46 -21.56 42.45
C SER A 707 -12.90 -20.47 41.54
N PRO A 708 -11.58 -20.21 41.58
CA PRO A 708 -10.97 -19.23 40.71
C PRO A 708 -11.11 -19.63 39.23
N ARG A 709 -11.42 -18.64 38.38
CA ARG A 709 -11.67 -18.79 36.95
C ARG A 709 -10.38 -18.49 36.20
N LYS A 710 -9.94 -19.39 35.32
CA LYS A 710 -8.75 -19.19 34.47
C LYS A 710 -8.86 -17.85 33.72
N GLY A 711 -7.79 -17.07 33.75
CA GLY A 711 -7.72 -15.75 33.12
C GLY A 711 -8.45 -14.63 33.86
N TRP A 712 -9.05 -14.89 35.03
CA TRP A 712 -9.63 -13.85 35.88
C TRP A 712 -8.66 -13.45 36.99
N SER A 713 -8.69 -12.15 37.32
CA SER A 713 -7.91 -11.56 38.41
C SER A 713 -8.82 -11.11 39.53
N PHE A 714 -8.49 -11.48 40.77
CA PHE A 714 -9.04 -10.79 41.93
C PHE A 714 -8.04 -9.76 42.47
N MET A 715 -8.56 -8.60 42.86
CA MET A 715 -7.85 -7.42 43.33
C MET A 715 -8.32 -7.07 44.75
N HIS A 716 -7.40 -6.91 45.69
CA HIS A 716 -7.70 -6.55 47.07
C HIS A 716 -6.60 -5.70 47.71
N PRO A 717 -6.89 -4.92 48.75
CA PRO A 717 -5.87 -4.24 49.55
C PRO A 717 -4.84 -5.23 50.12
N GLY A 718 -3.55 -4.87 50.11
CA GLY A 718 -2.47 -5.76 50.57
C GLY A 718 -2.20 -5.69 52.08
N ARG A 719 -2.36 -4.50 52.67
CA ARG A 719 -2.04 -4.21 54.07
C ARG A 719 -3.28 -3.97 54.93
N LEU A 720 -3.11 -4.12 56.25
CA LEU A 720 -4.04 -3.76 57.33
C LEU A 720 -5.34 -4.58 57.39
N THR A 721 -6.11 -4.64 56.31
CA THR A 721 -7.52 -5.05 56.34
C THR A 721 -7.78 -6.46 55.82
N HIS A 722 -6.96 -6.95 54.88
CA HIS A 722 -7.18 -8.20 54.16
C HIS A 722 -6.12 -9.25 54.52
N LEU A 723 -6.05 -9.62 55.81
CA LEU A 723 -5.27 -10.78 56.25
C LEU A 723 -5.86 -12.03 55.57
N HIS A 724 -5.07 -12.70 54.75
CA HIS A 724 -5.57 -13.77 53.91
C HIS A 724 -4.63 -14.98 53.90
N GLU A 725 -5.18 -16.14 53.54
CA GLU A 725 -4.45 -17.40 53.42
C GLU A 725 -4.75 -18.11 52.10
N GLY A 726 -3.76 -18.83 51.58
CA GLY A 726 -3.91 -19.70 50.43
C GLY A 726 -4.43 -21.06 50.88
N LEU A 727 -5.69 -21.36 50.53
CA LEU A 727 -6.33 -22.63 50.90
C LEU A 727 -5.54 -23.82 50.31
N PRO A 728 -5.51 -24.98 51.00
CA PRO A 728 -4.75 -26.14 50.55
C PRO A 728 -5.34 -26.73 49.28
N ILE A 729 -4.48 -27.04 48.31
CA ILE A 729 -4.84 -27.92 47.20
C ILE A 729 -4.84 -29.38 47.66
N LEU A 730 -5.75 -30.17 47.11
CA LEU A 730 -5.96 -31.57 47.45
C LEU A 730 -5.36 -32.51 46.39
N ASN A 731 -5.33 -32.08 45.13
CA ASN A 731 -4.81 -32.86 44.01
C ASN A 731 -4.42 -31.92 42.85
N GLY A 732 -3.52 -32.37 41.99
CA GLY A 732 -3.07 -31.64 40.80
C GLY A 732 -2.09 -30.51 41.10
N THR A 733 -1.95 -29.57 40.16
CA THR A 733 -1.04 -28.42 40.28
C THR A 733 -1.79 -27.12 40.01
N ARG A 734 -1.65 -26.12 40.87
CA ARG A 734 -2.30 -24.81 40.72
C ARG A 734 -1.27 -23.73 40.42
N TYR A 735 -1.52 -22.95 39.38
CA TYR A 735 -0.68 -21.80 39.02
C TYR A 735 -1.45 -20.48 39.18
N ILE A 736 -0.79 -19.49 39.78
CA ILE A 736 -1.30 -18.13 39.89
C ILE A 736 -0.21 -17.11 39.58
N ALA A 737 -0.55 -16.02 38.89
CA ALA A 737 0.33 -14.86 38.76
C ALA A 737 -0.06 -13.80 39.80
N VAL A 738 0.92 -13.34 40.58
CA VAL A 738 0.71 -12.38 41.67
C VAL A 738 1.56 -11.13 41.41
N SER A 739 1.01 -9.97 41.72
CA SER A 739 1.77 -8.71 41.70
C SER A 739 1.41 -7.83 42.88
N PHE A 740 2.46 -7.39 43.58
CA PHE A 740 2.35 -6.47 44.72
C PHE A 740 2.53 -5.03 44.20
N ILE A 741 1.42 -4.32 44.07
CA ILE A 741 1.36 -3.02 43.41
C ILE A 741 1.33 -1.88 44.43
N ASP A 742 2.08 -0.83 44.13
CA ASP A 742 2.36 0.33 44.96
C ASP A 742 2.83 -0.06 46.38
N PRO A 743 3.98 -0.76 46.50
CA PRO A 743 4.52 -1.27 47.78
C PRO A 743 4.98 -0.21 48.79
#